data_AF-A0AAJ1ZQ74-F1
#
_entry.id   AF-A0AAJ1ZQ74-F1
#
_cell.length_a   1.000
_cell.length_b   1.000
_cell.length_c   1.000
_cell.angle_alpha   90.00
_cell.angle_beta   90.00
_cell.angle_gamma   90.00
#
_symmetry.space_group_name_H-M   'P 1'
#
loop_
_entity.id
_entity.type
_entity.pdbx_description
1 polymer ?
#
loop_
_entity_poly.entity_id
_entity_poly.type
_entity_poly.pdbx_seq_one_letter_code
_entity_poly.pdbx_strand_id
1 'polypeptide(L)'
;MTHVRSNAALPRRAHRLPDASHRLFFLAHFTSISIAATAHAAGPLPQGGNFVAGAGTIRTQGGTLDIKQSSPRAVIDWRSFSIGRGNSVNVDNGSGATLSRVSGAAGSLIDGRLSATGSFYLVNPQGVLIGPSGIVTTGGRFVASALDIDGNAFMKGGALILDGDGCGAVVNLGAISSSGGDVFLISRTTTANAGSIDAPRGTAELAAGGEVLLKDSASGPQVFVRAGSHGNVIDKGTIAAAQISLQAADGNVFALAGKHGELRATGTTQRDGHVWLVADKGEVSTHGHIVASNADGTGGTVEFQARTLDLDYVSVDAAQWHLRTPSFIAGPHKASTIARNLSRGTSVTVDAADPHGDIAVLSDLRWSGNASLALNAGRSVWIGRNVAVANAGGGNLTLRADAPGVDNGGSVINRGLIDWSKSTGTVAALYDMNGRYAAGHTRVNPDWHAAPYSGLRTQLTAYKLINSIADLKRISSDLSGVYALGKDIAPAEGESGRVRIATATDSTFKGQLDGMGHEISGLSLLPLLDNGSHDDYGALFPTIGKSGIVRNIGIVDSGAGAINSPIALLAGDNQGLIVNVHATGSVISDGIATSGGGGLVVSNDGVIARSSVSASFGYQGSFGGMAQSNGGLIVQSFADSDILGGTHSYGGGLVNSNSGTVRQSYATGLIGTLENGGIADYNSGRIEQSFVTAHVGPGGYPSGAIAAGNYGTITADVFWDRTATGHDNGVGSGTLMPAANGLTSAQMRNPASFGPTWDFGSNGVWAMPAGATHPVLKWQLAQ
;
A
#
# COMPACT_ATOMS: atom_id res chain seq x y z
N MET A 1 -16.94 62.73 -42.23
CA MET A 1 -17.81 62.93 -41.05
C MET A 1 -17.57 61.73 -40.15
N THR A 2 -17.01 61.76 -38.94
CA THR A 2 -16.65 62.81 -37.96
C THR A 2 -15.74 62.04 -36.97
N HIS A 3 -14.43 62.32 -36.86
CA HIS A 3 -13.77 63.04 -35.73
C HIS A 3 -14.19 62.50 -34.32
N VAL A 4 -13.32 61.99 -33.43
CA VAL A 4 -12.35 62.73 -32.59
C VAL A 4 -11.63 61.78 -31.57
N ARG A 5 -10.27 61.90 -31.48
CA ARG A 5 -9.31 61.90 -30.31
C ARG A 5 -9.36 60.79 -29.21
N SER A 6 -8.30 60.39 -28.49
CA SER A 6 -6.89 60.83 -28.32
C SER A 6 -6.05 59.81 -27.53
N ASN A 7 -4.81 59.61 -28.01
CA ASN A 7 -3.49 59.42 -27.37
C ASN A 7 -3.24 59.21 -25.86
N ALA A 8 -2.20 58.39 -25.65
CA ALA A 8 -1.05 58.46 -24.71
C ALA A 8 -1.29 58.14 -23.22
N ALA A 9 -0.59 57.24 -22.50
CA ALA A 9 0.80 56.76 -22.39
C ALA A 9 1.46 57.19 -21.05
N LEU A 10 1.93 56.18 -20.30
CA LEU A 10 2.99 56.15 -19.24
C LEU A 10 2.68 56.69 -17.82
N PRO A 11 3.46 56.36 -16.74
CA PRO A 11 4.43 55.27 -16.51
C PRO A 11 4.36 54.59 -15.11
N ARG A 12 5.26 53.58 -14.94
CA ARG A 12 5.72 52.91 -13.70
C ARG A 12 5.98 53.88 -12.53
N ARG A 13 5.59 53.46 -11.31
CA ARG A 13 6.13 54.00 -10.05
C ARG A 13 6.56 52.86 -9.11
N ALA A 14 7.86 52.80 -8.87
CA ALA A 14 8.47 52.03 -7.79
C ALA A 14 8.18 52.71 -6.45
N HIS A 15 7.82 51.95 -5.42
CA HIS A 15 7.84 52.45 -4.04
C HIS A 15 8.98 51.78 -3.26
N ARG A 16 9.96 52.63 -2.93
CA ARG A 16 11.05 52.40 -1.98
C ARG A 16 10.51 52.36 -0.55
N LEU A 17 11.18 51.55 0.26
CA LEU A 17 11.20 51.54 1.74
C LEU A 17 11.56 52.91 2.33
N PRO A 18 11.12 53.21 3.56
CA PRO A 18 11.82 54.14 4.43
C PRO A 18 12.49 53.40 5.60
N ASP A 19 13.82 53.53 5.64
CA ASP A 19 14.66 53.43 6.82
C ASP A 19 14.40 54.65 7.73
N ALA A 20 14.33 54.44 9.04
CA ALA A 20 14.39 55.54 10.02
C ALA A 20 15.10 55.08 11.30
N SER A 21 16.41 55.24 11.29
CA SER A 21 17.30 55.24 12.45
C SER A 21 17.26 56.61 13.14
N HIS A 22 16.87 56.67 14.43
CA HIS A 22 17.28 57.77 15.31
C HIS A 22 17.66 57.25 16.70
N ARG A 23 18.95 57.35 16.99
CA ARG A 23 19.55 57.34 18.32
C ARG A 23 19.25 58.66 19.02
N LEU A 24 18.86 58.64 20.28
CA LEU A 24 18.96 59.81 21.16
C LEU A 24 19.55 59.40 22.51
N PHE A 25 20.68 60.03 22.84
CA PHE A 25 21.33 60.05 24.14
C PHE A 25 20.49 60.86 25.13
N PHE A 26 20.30 60.38 26.36
CA PHE A 26 20.20 61.26 27.53
C PHE A 26 20.86 60.63 28.76
N LEU A 27 21.67 61.46 29.40
CA LEU A 27 22.57 61.20 30.53
C LEU A 27 21.82 61.29 31.87
N ALA A 28 22.33 60.53 32.83
CA ALA A 28 21.85 60.28 34.19
C ALA A 28 21.51 61.52 35.06
N HIS A 29 20.55 61.33 35.96
CA HIS A 29 20.54 61.94 37.30
C HIS A 29 20.21 60.85 38.33
N PHE A 30 21.14 60.69 39.27
CA PHE A 30 21.05 59.82 40.45
C PHE A 30 20.07 60.42 41.46
N THR A 31 19.03 59.66 41.84
CA THR A 31 18.34 59.82 43.12
C THR A 31 18.18 58.45 43.76
N SER A 32 18.89 58.27 44.87
CA SER A 32 18.80 57.14 45.78
C SER A 32 17.39 57.02 46.36
N ILE A 33 16.63 56.04 45.90
CA ILE A 33 15.39 55.58 46.51
C ILE A 33 15.65 54.16 47.04
N SER A 34 15.35 53.99 48.33
CA SER A 34 15.45 52.74 49.08
C SER A 34 14.93 51.54 48.28
N ILE A 35 15.77 50.51 48.17
CA ILE A 35 15.39 49.20 47.65
C ILE A 35 14.42 48.58 48.66
N ALA A 36 13.13 48.85 48.49
CA ALA A 36 12.12 47.89 48.88
C ALA A 36 12.24 46.77 47.84
N ALA A 37 12.73 45.60 48.26
CA ALA A 37 12.62 44.39 47.46
C ALA A 37 11.14 44.21 47.13
N THR A 38 10.75 44.50 45.90
CA THR A 38 9.47 44.07 45.37
C THR A 38 9.53 42.55 45.38
N ALA A 39 8.87 41.95 46.37
CA ALA A 39 8.50 40.55 46.29
C ALA A 39 7.75 40.41 44.96
N HIS A 40 8.41 39.83 43.95
CA HIS A 40 7.71 39.37 42.76
C HIS A 40 6.72 38.34 43.30
N ALA A 41 5.44 38.71 43.37
CA ALA A 41 4.39 37.76 43.65
C ALA A 41 4.61 36.61 42.67
N ALA A 42 4.85 35.41 43.20
CA ALA A 42 4.84 34.21 42.39
C ALA A 42 3.58 34.26 41.52
N GLY A 43 3.70 33.92 40.23
CA GLY A 43 2.55 34.01 39.33
C GLY A 43 1.38 33.12 39.79
N PRO A 44 0.26 33.05 39.05
CA PRO A 44 -0.88 32.27 39.52
C PRO A 44 -0.55 30.77 39.67
N LEU A 45 -1.20 30.11 40.62
CA LEU A 45 -1.37 28.66 40.67
C LEU A 45 -2.84 28.33 40.35
N PRO A 46 -3.17 27.09 39.95
CA PRO A 46 -4.57 26.66 39.77
C PRO A 46 -5.42 26.90 41.02
N GLN A 47 -6.70 27.26 40.83
CA GLN A 47 -7.61 27.64 41.92
C GLN A 47 -8.96 26.92 41.84
N GLY A 48 -9.51 26.59 43.01
CA GLY A 48 -10.84 26.02 43.14
C GLY A 48 -10.96 24.58 42.65
N GLY A 49 -9.86 23.81 42.69
CA GLY A 49 -9.84 22.41 42.27
C GLY A 49 -10.68 21.53 43.18
N ASN A 50 -11.56 20.72 42.60
CA ASN A 50 -12.37 19.74 43.31
C ASN A 50 -12.49 18.43 42.52
N PHE A 51 -12.24 17.28 43.17
CA PHE A 51 -12.49 15.98 42.57
C PHE A 51 -14.01 15.77 42.44
N VAL A 52 -14.49 15.60 41.21
CA VAL A 52 -15.91 15.33 40.91
C VAL A 52 -16.14 13.87 40.49
N ALA A 53 -15.08 13.16 40.12
CA ALA A 53 -15.07 11.71 39.95
C ALA A 53 -13.67 11.14 40.25
N GLY A 54 -13.60 9.89 40.73
CA GLY A 54 -12.35 9.33 41.25
C GLY A 54 -12.02 9.86 42.65
N ALA A 55 -10.79 9.63 43.11
CA ALA A 55 -10.36 10.04 44.45
C ALA A 55 -8.90 10.54 44.46
N GLY A 56 -8.63 11.50 45.33
CA GLY A 56 -7.30 12.06 45.52
C GLY A 56 -7.28 13.26 46.48
N THR A 57 -6.13 13.93 46.53
CA THR A 57 -5.92 15.14 47.34
C THR A 57 -5.22 16.21 46.52
N ILE A 58 -5.54 17.48 46.81
CA ILE A 58 -4.90 18.65 46.22
C ILE A 58 -4.27 19.43 47.37
N ARG A 59 -2.97 19.71 47.28
CA ARG A 59 -2.23 20.47 48.30
C ARG A 59 -1.40 21.55 47.63
N THR A 60 -1.45 22.76 48.19
CA THR A 60 -0.61 23.87 47.73
C THR A 60 0.40 24.21 48.81
N GLN A 61 1.68 24.21 48.47
CA GLN A 61 2.77 24.60 49.37
C GLN A 61 3.75 25.53 48.64
N GLY A 62 3.77 26.80 49.04
CA GLY A 62 4.58 27.82 48.38
C GLY A 62 4.20 27.97 46.90
N GLY A 63 5.18 27.90 46.01
CA GLY A 63 4.99 27.94 44.55
C GLY A 63 4.62 26.60 43.90
N THR A 64 4.31 25.55 44.69
CA THR A 64 3.99 24.21 44.18
C THR A 64 2.57 23.80 44.53
N LEU A 65 1.85 23.22 43.57
CA LEU A 65 0.58 22.53 43.78
C LEU A 65 0.75 21.04 43.45
N ASP A 66 0.51 20.19 44.44
CA ASP A 66 0.58 18.74 44.32
C ASP A 66 -0.82 18.13 44.26
N ILE A 67 -1.08 17.36 43.20
CA ILE A 67 -2.27 16.55 43.02
C ILE A 67 -1.86 15.10 43.20
N LYS A 68 -2.34 14.45 44.25
CA LYS A 68 -2.14 13.02 44.48
C LYS A 68 -3.44 12.28 44.20
N GLN A 69 -3.48 11.55 43.10
CA GLN A 69 -4.63 10.74 42.69
C GLN A 69 -4.45 9.29 43.17
N SER A 70 -5.49 8.72 43.77
CA SER A 70 -5.48 7.34 44.26
C SER A 70 -6.33 6.37 43.42
N SER A 71 -7.12 6.87 42.47
CA SER A 71 -7.90 6.07 41.53
C SER A 71 -7.21 5.93 40.16
N PRO A 72 -7.51 4.89 39.36
CA PRO A 72 -6.95 4.75 38.01
C PRO A 72 -7.31 5.90 37.06
N ARG A 73 -8.50 6.49 37.23
CA ARG A 73 -8.95 7.70 36.55
C ARG A 73 -9.57 8.67 37.54
N ALA A 74 -9.46 9.97 37.27
CA ALA A 74 -10.19 10.99 38.02
C ALA A 74 -10.54 12.21 37.16
N VAL A 75 -11.60 12.90 37.55
CA VAL A 75 -12.03 14.18 36.98
C VAL A 75 -11.97 15.25 38.07
N ILE A 76 -11.28 16.35 37.79
CA ILE A 76 -11.12 17.50 38.67
C ILE A 76 -11.65 18.73 37.95
N ASP A 77 -12.66 19.38 38.53
CA ASP A 77 -13.16 20.66 38.04
C ASP A 77 -12.40 21.80 38.72
N TRP A 78 -12.08 22.85 37.95
CA TRP A 78 -11.32 24.02 38.39
C TRP A 78 -12.04 25.31 38.01
N ARG A 79 -11.95 26.31 38.90
CA ARG A 79 -12.33 27.69 38.55
C ARG A 79 -11.31 28.31 37.60
N SER A 80 -10.02 28.09 37.83
CA SER A 80 -8.95 28.50 36.92
C SER A 80 -7.78 27.54 37.01
N PHE A 81 -7.09 27.32 35.89
CA PHE A 81 -5.88 26.52 35.84
C PHE A 81 -4.80 27.30 35.10
N SER A 82 -3.87 27.91 35.83
CA SER A 82 -2.72 28.62 35.26
C SER A 82 -1.52 28.41 36.17
N ILE A 83 -0.33 28.35 35.57
CA ILE A 83 0.92 28.10 36.27
C ILE A 83 1.87 29.22 35.88
N GLY A 84 2.02 30.21 36.74
CA GLY A 84 2.93 31.32 36.53
C GLY A 84 4.39 30.88 36.54
N ARG A 85 5.27 31.71 35.95
CA ARG A 85 6.71 31.49 35.95
C ARG A 85 7.23 31.25 37.38
N GLY A 86 8.06 30.23 37.55
CA GLY A 86 8.63 29.83 38.84
C GLY A 86 7.74 28.91 39.68
N ASN A 87 6.47 28.73 39.31
CA ASN A 87 5.57 27.79 39.96
C ASN A 87 5.59 26.42 39.29
N SER A 88 5.14 25.40 40.04
CA SER A 88 5.02 24.03 39.57
C SER A 88 3.67 23.39 39.95
N VAL A 89 3.15 22.55 39.08
CA VAL A 89 2.06 21.61 39.37
C VAL A 89 2.60 20.20 39.17
N ASN A 90 2.52 19.37 40.22
CA ASN A 90 2.92 17.97 40.16
C ASN A 90 1.68 17.08 40.32
N VAL A 91 1.50 16.14 39.40
CA VAL A 91 0.39 15.20 39.39
C VAL A 91 0.95 13.79 39.56
N ASP A 92 0.77 13.23 40.75
CA ASP A 92 1.06 11.84 41.06
C ASP A 92 -0.22 11.01 40.82
N ASN A 93 -0.33 10.45 39.62
CA ASN A 93 -1.46 9.63 39.19
C ASN A 93 -1.04 8.22 38.72
N GLY A 94 0.17 7.78 39.09
CA GLY A 94 0.75 6.52 38.64
C GLY A 94 0.75 6.38 37.12
N SER A 95 0.31 5.23 36.61
CA SER A 95 0.04 5.01 35.18
C SER A 95 -1.39 5.40 34.76
N GLY A 96 -2.15 6.02 35.66
CA GLY A 96 -3.55 6.40 35.45
C GLY A 96 -3.73 7.66 34.61
N ALA A 97 -4.96 8.17 34.58
CA ALA A 97 -5.31 9.37 33.82
C ALA A 97 -6.08 10.39 34.67
N THR A 98 -5.78 11.68 34.49
CA THR A 98 -6.48 12.78 35.16
C THR A 98 -7.09 13.72 34.13
N LEU A 99 -8.40 13.96 34.21
CA LEU A 99 -9.11 14.99 33.46
C LEU A 99 -9.26 16.24 34.33
N SER A 100 -8.58 17.31 33.95
CA SER A 100 -8.60 18.62 34.60
C SER A 100 -9.40 19.60 33.75
N ARG A 101 -10.61 19.92 34.18
CA ARG A 101 -11.57 20.73 33.42
C ARG A 101 -11.78 22.10 34.04
N VAL A 102 -11.64 23.15 33.24
CA VAL A 102 -11.78 24.55 33.68
C VAL A 102 -13.13 25.09 33.25
N SER A 103 -13.90 25.63 34.20
CA SER A 103 -15.23 26.21 33.96
C SER A 103 -15.28 27.74 34.10
N GLY A 104 -14.18 28.37 34.54
CA GLY A 104 -14.10 29.84 34.65
C GLY A 104 -13.92 30.56 33.32
N ALA A 105 -14.05 31.89 33.36
CA ALA A 105 -14.04 32.75 32.18
C ALA A 105 -12.65 33.10 31.61
N ALA A 106 -11.56 32.55 32.17
CA ALA A 106 -10.19 32.85 31.74
C ALA A 106 -9.52 31.63 31.10
N GLY A 107 -8.74 31.87 30.05
CA GLY A 107 -7.88 30.86 29.43
C GLY A 107 -6.77 30.37 30.38
N SER A 108 -6.26 29.17 30.10
CA SER A 108 -5.16 28.58 30.87
C SER A 108 -3.81 29.08 30.36
N LEU A 109 -3.01 29.75 31.19
CA LEU A 109 -1.62 30.15 30.88
C LEU A 109 -0.63 29.31 31.68
N ILE A 110 0.24 28.57 30.98
CA ILE A 110 1.28 27.70 31.55
C ILE A 110 2.66 28.29 31.23
N ASP A 111 3.17 29.14 32.12
CA ASP A 111 4.51 29.74 32.06
C ASP A 111 5.52 29.08 33.02
N GLY A 112 5.04 28.23 33.94
CA GLY A 112 5.83 27.40 34.85
C GLY A 112 5.86 25.93 34.44
N ARG A 113 6.03 25.02 35.42
CA ARG A 113 6.17 23.56 35.16
C ARG A 113 4.89 22.79 35.48
N LEU A 114 4.44 21.94 34.57
CA LEU A 114 3.43 20.91 34.79
C LEU A 114 4.07 19.53 34.63
N SER A 115 3.97 18.68 35.64
CA SER A 115 4.50 17.31 35.61
C SER A 115 3.40 16.33 35.98
N ALA A 116 3.25 15.22 35.24
CA ALA A 116 2.38 14.11 35.60
C ALA A 116 3.07 12.75 35.42
N THR A 117 2.90 11.83 36.37
CA THR A 117 3.49 10.48 36.26
C THR A 117 2.82 9.63 35.16
N GLY A 118 1.53 9.86 34.91
CA GLY A 118 0.70 9.17 33.95
C GLY A 118 0.12 10.13 32.91
N SER A 119 -1.14 9.94 32.53
CA SER A 119 -1.81 10.77 31.53
C SER A 119 -2.48 11.99 32.15
N PHE A 120 -2.41 13.15 31.49
CA PHE A 120 -3.02 14.39 31.96
C PHE A 120 -3.75 15.13 30.84
N TYR A 121 -5.03 15.44 31.08
CA TYR A 121 -5.90 16.15 30.15
C TYR A 121 -6.26 17.50 30.74
N LEU A 122 -5.88 18.59 30.10
CA LEU A 122 -6.25 19.96 30.45
C LEU A 122 -7.29 20.47 29.45
N VAL A 123 -8.52 20.60 29.90
CA VAL A 123 -9.66 21.07 29.11
C VAL A 123 -10.04 22.47 29.59
N ASN A 124 -10.01 23.46 28.69
CA ASN A 124 -10.49 24.81 28.96
C ASN A 124 -11.12 25.44 27.70
N PRO A 125 -12.46 25.61 27.65
CA PRO A 125 -13.16 26.21 26.51
C PRO A 125 -12.69 27.64 26.15
N GLN A 126 -12.05 28.35 27.08
CA GLN A 126 -11.48 29.69 26.85
C GLN A 126 -10.09 29.65 26.19
N GLY A 127 -9.50 28.46 26.04
CA GLY A 127 -8.20 28.22 25.42
C GLY A 127 -7.09 27.85 26.40
N VAL A 128 -6.01 27.31 25.85
CA VAL A 128 -4.81 26.87 26.58
C VAL A 128 -3.56 27.40 25.87
N LEU A 129 -2.74 28.14 26.60
CA LEU A 129 -1.45 28.66 26.13
C LEU A 129 -0.33 28.11 27.00
N ILE A 130 0.57 27.32 26.41
CA ILE A 130 1.87 27.00 27.00
C ILE A 130 2.82 28.12 26.58
N GLY A 131 3.20 28.98 27.51
CA GLY A 131 4.05 30.14 27.22
C GLY A 131 5.53 29.77 26.99
N PRO A 132 6.38 30.71 26.56
CA PRO A 132 7.77 30.41 26.18
C PRO A 132 8.65 29.82 27.29
N SER A 133 8.30 30.02 28.57
CA SER A 133 8.98 29.36 29.71
C SER A 133 8.22 28.14 30.24
N GLY A 134 7.06 27.83 29.68
CA GLY A 134 6.23 26.71 30.07
C GLY A 134 6.88 25.36 29.73
N ILE A 135 6.86 24.44 30.69
CA ILE A 135 7.35 23.07 30.52
C ILE A 135 6.26 22.10 30.97
N VAL A 136 5.84 21.21 30.08
CA VAL A 136 4.89 20.13 30.36
C VAL A 136 5.59 18.78 30.17
N THR A 137 5.57 17.93 31.19
CA THR A 137 6.15 16.58 31.13
C THR A 137 5.17 15.54 31.65
N THR A 138 4.86 14.52 30.84
CA THR A 138 3.97 13.41 31.23
C THR A 138 4.63 12.04 31.03
N GLY A 139 4.29 11.07 31.87
CA GLY A 139 4.67 9.66 31.66
C GLY A 139 3.70 8.90 30.74
N GLY A 140 2.41 9.27 30.76
CA GLY A 140 1.40 8.86 29.78
C GLY A 140 1.08 10.01 28.82
N ARG A 141 -0.12 10.03 28.21
CA ARG A 141 -0.48 11.07 27.22
C ARG A 141 -0.74 12.44 27.85
N PHE A 142 -0.40 13.49 27.14
CA PHE A 142 -0.84 14.86 27.42
C PHE A 142 -1.91 15.28 26.43
N VAL A 143 -3.04 15.82 26.91
CA VAL A 143 -4.09 16.41 26.07
C VAL A 143 -4.33 17.84 26.53
N ALA A 144 -4.18 18.83 25.65
CA ALA A 144 -4.66 20.18 25.86
C ALA A 144 -5.81 20.44 24.89
N SER A 145 -7.00 20.77 25.41
CA SER A 145 -8.20 20.94 24.60
C SER A 145 -8.97 22.22 24.94
N ALA A 146 -9.45 22.91 23.91
CA ALA A 146 -10.50 23.92 24.04
C ALA A 146 -11.92 23.38 23.76
N LEU A 147 -12.03 22.09 23.41
CA LEU A 147 -13.28 21.34 23.38
C LEU A 147 -13.44 20.57 24.70
N ASP A 148 -14.69 20.40 25.17
CA ASP A 148 -14.98 19.68 26.40
C ASP A 148 -14.92 18.15 26.22
N ILE A 149 -14.84 17.42 27.34
CA ILE A 149 -14.89 15.96 27.39
C ILE A 149 -15.92 15.56 28.45
N ASP A 150 -16.87 14.69 28.09
CA ASP A 150 -17.80 14.14 29.07
C ASP A 150 -17.05 13.33 30.15
N GLY A 151 -17.21 13.75 31.41
CA GLY A 151 -16.53 13.13 32.54
C GLY A 151 -16.91 11.66 32.74
N ASN A 152 -18.14 11.26 32.42
CA ASN A 152 -18.58 9.87 32.55
C ASN A 152 -17.93 8.99 31.48
N ALA A 153 -17.85 9.47 30.25
CA ALA A 153 -17.12 8.82 29.16
C ALA A 153 -15.63 8.68 29.50
N PHE A 154 -15.01 9.74 30.04
CA PHE A 154 -13.62 9.68 30.50
C PHE A 154 -13.39 8.60 31.57
N MET A 155 -14.29 8.52 32.56
CA MET A 155 -14.18 7.52 33.63
C MET A 155 -14.33 6.08 33.11
N LYS A 156 -15.22 5.86 32.14
CA LYS A 156 -15.35 4.56 31.45
C LYS A 156 -14.07 4.21 30.66
N GLY A 157 -13.44 5.20 30.05
CA GLY A 157 -12.29 5.03 29.16
C GLY A 157 -12.67 4.52 27.79
N GLY A 158 -11.66 4.32 26.94
CA GLY A 158 -11.84 4.04 25.51
C GLY A 158 -11.87 5.32 24.69
N ALA A 159 -12.65 5.32 23.61
CA ALA A 159 -12.77 6.47 22.71
C ALA A 159 -13.48 7.65 23.40
N LEU A 160 -13.00 8.86 23.13
CA LEU A 160 -13.54 10.11 23.68
C LEU A 160 -14.00 11.00 22.54
N ILE A 161 -15.20 11.56 22.67
CA ILE A 161 -15.68 12.64 21.82
C ILE A 161 -15.34 13.95 22.54
N LEU A 162 -14.70 14.85 21.83
CA LEU A 162 -14.42 16.21 22.27
C LEU A 162 -15.26 17.17 21.42
N ASP A 163 -16.09 17.98 22.06
CA ASP A 163 -16.97 18.93 21.37
C ASP A 163 -17.15 20.24 22.14
N GLY A 164 -17.73 21.23 21.48
CA GLY A 164 -17.94 22.55 22.07
C GLY A 164 -18.13 23.65 21.03
N ASP A 165 -18.77 24.74 21.45
CA ASP A 165 -19.01 25.94 20.65
C ASP A 165 -18.00 27.07 20.90
N GLY A 166 -17.15 26.91 21.93
CA GLY A 166 -16.11 27.86 22.29
C GLY A 166 -15.08 28.13 21.18
N CYS A 167 -14.57 29.37 21.14
CA CYS A 167 -13.56 29.82 20.18
C CYS A 167 -12.12 29.79 20.75
N GLY A 168 -11.91 29.17 21.91
CA GLY A 168 -10.60 29.07 22.54
C GLY A 168 -9.56 28.39 21.64
N ALA A 169 -8.36 28.96 21.58
CA ALA A 169 -7.24 28.39 20.86
C ALA A 169 -6.37 27.53 21.78
N VAL A 170 -5.67 26.54 21.22
CA VAL A 170 -4.62 25.79 21.94
C VAL A 170 -3.28 26.07 21.29
N VAL A 171 -2.38 26.72 22.04
CA VAL A 171 -1.10 27.22 21.52
C VAL A 171 0.06 26.75 22.39
N ASN A 172 1.07 26.14 21.78
CA ASN A 172 2.34 25.82 22.41
C ASN A 172 3.45 26.77 21.95
N LEU A 173 4.02 27.55 22.86
CA LEU A 173 5.24 28.33 22.66
C LEU A 173 6.41 27.79 23.51
N GLY A 174 6.15 26.82 24.39
CA GLY A 174 7.11 26.24 25.33
C GLY A 174 7.54 24.83 24.92
N ALA A 175 7.80 23.98 25.92
CA ALA A 175 8.22 22.59 25.71
C ALA A 175 7.19 21.61 26.27
N ILE A 176 6.74 20.67 25.44
CA ILE A 176 5.85 19.56 25.82
C ILE A 176 6.57 18.25 25.54
N SER A 177 6.63 17.36 26.53
CA SER A 177 7.25 16.04 26.40
C SER A 177 6.39 14.95 27.01
N SER A 178 6.17 13.85 26.27
CA SER A 178 5.48 12.64 26.73
C SER A 178 6.40 11.44 26.58
N SER A 179 6.87 10.87 27.68
CA SER A 179 7.94 9.85 27.67
C SER A 179 7.47 8.42 27.33
N GLY A 180 6.18 8.16 27.46
CA GLY A 180 5.57 6.84 27.25
C GLY A 180 4.19 6.88 26.58
N GLY A 181 3.74 8.04 26.12
CA GLY A 181 2.46 8.18 25.45
C GLY A 181 2.49 9.29 24.41
N ASP A 182 1.33 9.89 24.19
CA ASP A 182 1.09 10.81 23.08
C ASP A 182 0.98 12.27 23.55
N VAL A 183 0.93 13.20 22.60
CA VAL A 183 0.62 14.62 22.82
C VAL A 183 -0.51 15.04 21.88
N PHE A 184 -1.59 15.59 22.42
CA PHE A 184 -2.73 16.10 21.66
C PHE A 184 -3.00 17.57 21.95
N LEU A 185 -3.04 18.41 20.92
CA LEU A 185 -3.54 19.78 21.00
C LEU A 185 -4.82 19.87 20.18
N ILE A 186 -5.94 20.21 20.82
CA ILE A 186 -7.27 20.13 20.21
C ILE A 186 -8.04 21.42 20.42
N SER A 187 -8.62 21.97 19.37
CA SER A 187 -9.52 23.13 19.49
C SER A 187 -10.58 23.11 18.41
N ARG A 188 -11.58 24.01 18.53
CA ARG A 188 -12.53 24.25 17.46
C ARG A 188 -11.91 25.00 16.28
N THR A 189 -11.14 26.04 16.59
CA THR A 189 -10.79 27.09 15.62
C THR A 189 -9.30 27.12 15.27
N THR A 190 -8.40 27.00 16.24
CA THR A 190 -6.96 27.12 15.99
C THR A 190 -6.12 26.34 16.99
N THR A 191 -5.32 25.42 16.48
CA THR A 191 -4.20 24.81 17.21
C THR A 191 -2.88 25.29 16.62
N ALA A 192 -1.92 25.63 17.49
CA ALA A 192 -0.63 26.10 17.04
C ALA A 192 0.53 25.57 17.87
N ASN A 193 1.63 25.24 17.21
CA ASN A 193 2.91 24.95 17.83
C ASN A 193 3.97 25.92 17.28
N ALA A 194 4.67 26.63 18.15
CA ALA A 194 5.87 27.39 17.84
C ALA A 194 7.00 27.08 18.85
N GLY A 195 6.79 26.10 19.72
CA GLY A 195 7.76 25.57 20.67
C GLY A 195 8.27 24.20 20.23
N SER A 196 8.43 23.28 21.19
CA SER A 196 8.83 21.89 20.93
C SER A 196 7.82 20.89 21.50
N ILE A 197 7.52 19.84 20.72
CA ILE A 197 6.74 18.68 21.13
C ILE A 197 7.59 17.42 20.94
N ASP A 198 7.74 16.62 21.99
CA ASP A 198 8.50 15.37 21.99
C ASP A 198 7.65 14.20 22.52
N ALA A 199 7.42 13.19 21.68
CA ALA A 199 6.65 11.98 21.99
C ALA A 199 7.32 10.74 21.35
N PRO A 200 8.53 10.34 21.78
CA PRO A 200 9.40 9.43 21.03
C PRO A 200 8.87 7.98 20.95
N ARG A 201 7.85 7.65 21.75
CA ARG A 201 7.17 6.34 21.76
C ARG A 201 5.68 6.42 21.42
N GLY A 202 5.18 7.61 21.11
CA GLY A 202 3.76 7.87 20.87
C GLY A 202 3.54 8.78 19.67
N THR A 203 2.34 9.36 19.60
CA THR A 203 1.95 10.28 18.54
C THR A 203 1.95 11.73 19.02
N ALA A 204 2.22 12.66 18.11
CA ALA A 204 1.99 14.08 18.33
C ALA A 204 0.93 14.56 17.34
N GLU A 205 -0.25 14.92 17.84
CA GLU A 205 -1.40 15.24 17.00
C GLU A 205 -1.99 16.61 17.33
N LEU A 206 -2.13 17.46 16.33
CA LEU A 206 -2.77 18.77 16.43
C LEU A 206 -4.05 18.74 15.60
N ALA A 207 -5.18 19.09 16.20
CA ALA A 207 -6.47 19.01 15.53
C ALA A 207 -7.33 20.25 15.75
N ALA A 208 -7.89 20.78 14.67
CA ALA A 208 -8.85 21.87 14.69
C ALA A 208 -10.18 21.41 14.07
N GLY A 209 -11.23 21.28 14.90
CA GLY A 209 -12.52 20.74 14.50
C GLY A 209 -13.62 21.02 15.52
N GLY A 210 -14.87 21.21 15.09
CA GLY A 210 -16.01 21.46 15.99
C GLY A 210 -16.46 20.25 16.80
N GLU A 211 -16.12 19.05 16.33
CA GLU A 211 -16.22 17.79 17.06
C GLU A 211 -15.02 16.94 16.64
N VAL A 212 -14.38 16.31 17.61
CA VAL A 212 -13.16 15.55 17.44
C VAL A 212 -13.30 14.22 18.17
N LEU A 213 -13.10 13.12 17.46
CA LEU A 213 -13.01 11.78 18.05
C LEU A 213 -11.54 11.48 18.35
N LEU A 214 -11.25 11.18 19.61
CA LEU A 214 -9.96 10.67 20.07
C LEU A 214 -10.10 9.17 20.37
N LYS A 215 -9.37 8.33 19.65
CA LYS A 215 -9.39 6.87 19.83
C LYS A 215 -8.00 6.30 19.66
N ASP A 216 -7.62 5.41 20.57
CA ASP A 216 -6.31 4.76 20.50
C ASP A 216 -6.18 3.92 19.22
N SER A 217 -5.05 4.10 18.53
CA SER A 217 -4.69 3.39 17.30
C SER A 217 -3.22 2.99 17.38
N ALA A 218 -2.92 1.75 17.00
CA ALA A 218 -1.56 1.22 16.97
C ALA A 218 -0.86 1.46 15.63
N SER A 219 -1.59 1.81 14.56
CA SER A 219 -1.05 1.86 13.20
C SER A 219 -1.46 3.11 12.41
N GLY A 220 -2.21 4.04 13.00
CA GLY A 220 -2.68 5.24 12.29
C GLY A 220 -3.00 6.42 13.23
N PRO A 221 -3.55 7.51 12.68
CA PRO A 221 -3.97 8.67 13.47
C PRO A 221 -4.94 8.27 14.58
N GLN A 222 -4.81 8.92 15.73
CA GLN A 222 -5.73 8.72 16.86
C GLN A 222 -6.84 9.77 16.91
N VAL A 223 -6.65 10.88 16.20
CA VAL A 223 -7.63 11.96 16.08
C VAL A 223 -8.35 11.91 14.74
N PHE A 224 -9.67 12.09 14.79
CA PHE A 224 -10.54 12.25 13.62
C PHE A 224 -11.43 13.48 13.82
N VAL A 225 -11.35 14.43 12.89
CA VAL A 225 -12.09 15.70 12.96
C VAL A 225 -13.38 15.62 12.14
N ARG A 226 -14.52 16.04 12.70
CA ARG A 226 -15.75 16.19 11.93
C ARG A 226 -15.72 17.49 11.13
N ALA A 227 -16.08 17.40 9.85
CA ALA A 227 -16.24 18.57 8.97
C ALA A 227 -17.24 19.60 9.52
N GLY A 228 -17.08 20.87 9.13
CA GLY A 228 -18.05 21.95 9.34
C GLY A 228 -17.57 23.15 10.17
N SER A 229 -16.30 23.20 10.58
CA SER A 229 -15.79 24.19 11.57
C SER A 229 -14.73 25.16 11.04
N HIS A 230 -14.12 24.91 9.88
CA HIS A 230 -13.10 25.75 9.25
C HIS A 230 -11.90 26.07 10.17
N GLY A 231 -11.48 25.07 10.95
CA GLY A 231 -10.37 25.20 11.90
C GLY A 231 -9.00 25.29 11.21
N ASN A 232 -8.01 25.90 11.86
CA ASN A 232 -6.63 25.97 11.36
C ASN A 232 -5.66 25.23 12.29
N VAL A 233 -4.68 24.55 11.70
CA VAL A 233 -3.52 23.97 12.40
C VAL A 233 -2.26 24.66 11.91
N ILE A 234 -1.45 25.21 12.82
CA ILE A 234 -0.24 25.95 12.48
C ILE A 234 0.95 25.36 13.23
N ASP A 235 1.92 24.81 12.52
CA ASP A 235 3.21 24.43 13.09
C ASP A 235 4.31 25.36 12.57
N LYS A 236 5.05 25.95 13.50
CA LYS A 236 6.24 26.79 13.30
C LYS A 236 7.41 26.31 14.16
N GLY A 237 7.19 25.27 14.97
CA GLY A 237 8.11 24.76 15.96
C GLY A 237 8.81 23.49 15.51
N THR A 238 9.10 22.64 16.48
CA THR A 238 9.61 21.27 16.24
C THR A 238 8.62 20.26 16.80
N ILE A 239 8.45 19.16 16.07
CA ILE A 239 7.69 18.00 16.52
C ILE A 239 8.52 16.75 16.25
N ALA A 240 8.88 16.02 17.31
CA ALA A 240 9.55 14.72 17.24
C ALA A 240 8.64 13.66 17.87
N ALA A 241 8.27 12.63 17.11
CA ALA A 241 7.39 11.57 17.60
C ALA A 241 7.63 10.23 16.87
N ALA A 242 6.93 9.18 17.27
CA ALA A 242 6.85 7.98 16.45
C ALA A 242 6.01 8.25 15.18
N GLN A 243 4.87 8.93 15.35
CA GLN A 243 4.00 9.39 14.25
C GLN A 243 3.46 10.81 14.54
N ILE A 244 3.17 11.57 13.49
CA ILE A 244 2.69 12.97 13.59
C ILE A 244 1.42 13.13 12.75
N SER A 245 0.39 13.81 13.28
CA SER A 245 -0.86 14.09 12.57
C SER A 245 -1.29 15.55 12.78
N LEU A 246 -1.38 16.34 11.71
CA LEU A 246 -1.92 17.70 11.75
C LEU A 246 -3.23 17.71 10.95
N GLN A 247 -4.38 17.92 11.62
CA GLN A 247 -5.70 17.82 10.98
C GLN A 247 -6.57 19.07 11.18
N ALA A 248 -7.04 19.64 10.08
CA ALA A 248 -7.92 20.81 10.05
C ALA A 248 -9.25 20.47 9.36
N ALA A 249 -10.36 20.53 10.09
CA ALA A 249 -11.69 20.33 9.53
C ALA A 249 -12.11 21.54 8.69
N ASP A 250 -12.17 21.36 7.36
CA ASP A 250 -12.57 22.36 6.35
C ASP A 250 -11.75 23.67 6.34
N GLY A 251 -10.69 23.79 7.14
CA GLY A 251 -9.77 24.94 7.14
C GLY A 251 -8.37 24.51 6.73
N ASN A 252 -7.32 25.10 7.28
CA ASN A 252 -5.97 24.97 6.70
C ASN A 252 -4.96 24.38 7.66
N VAL A 253 -4.00 23.63 7.10
CA VAL A 253 -2.78 23.19 7.78
C VAL A 253 -1.60 23.98 7.23
N PHE A 254 -0.91 24.71 8.11
CA PHE A 254 0.31 25.45 7.79
C PHE A 254 1.48 24.83 8.55
N ALA A 255 2.28 24.00 7.88
CA ALA A 255 3.51 23.44 8.46
C ALA A 255 4.71 24.25 7.95
N LEU A 256 5.12 25.25 8.71
CA LEU A 256 6.09 26.28 8.34
C LEU A 256 7.38 26.10 9.14
N ALA A 257 8.30 25.32 8.61
CA ALA A 257 9.63 25.15 9.20
C ALA A 257 10.58 26.29 8.77
N GLY A 258 11.16 26.98 9.76
CA GLY A 258 12.32 27.86 9.59
C GLY A 258 13.64 27.07 9.55
N LYS A 259 14.80 27.72 9.68
CA LYS A 259 16.13 27.04 9.74
C LYS A 259 16.26 25.95 10.82
N HIS A 260 15.30 25.87 11.75
CA HIS A 260 15.28 24.95 12.89
C HIS A 260 13.90 24.34 13.16
N GLY A 261 12.92 24.47 12.26
CA GLY A 261 11.64 23.76 12.36
C GLY A 261 11.70 22.43 11.61
N GLU A 262 11.19 21.35 12.20
CA GLU A 262 11.20 20.01 11.58
C GLU A 262 10.03 19.19 12.14
N LEU A 263 9.33 18.48 11.25
CA LEU A 263 8.45 17.36 11.60
C LEU A 263 9.26 16.07 11.44
N ARG A 264 9.53 15.37 12.54
CA ARG A 264 10.34 14.14 12.56
C ARG A 264 9.56 12.97 13.16
N ALA A 265 9.13 12.05 12.30
CA ALA A 265 8.51 10.78 12.67
C ALA A 265 9.54 9.63 12.54
N THR A 266 9.79 8.90 13.62
CA THR A 266 10.84 7.85 13.66
C THR A 266 10.31 6.42 13.84
N GLY A 267 8.99 6.27 13.97
CA GLY A 267 8.37 4.98 14.22
C GLY A 267 8.85 4.31 15.51
N THR A 268 8.40 3.09 15.72
CA THR A 268 8.83 2.15 16.75
C THR A 268 8.79 0.74 16.15
N THR A 269 9.09 -0.30 16.92
CA THR A 269 8.87 -1.68 16.46
C THR A 269 7.39 -2.04 16.26
N GLN A 270 6.47 -1.20 16.74
CA GLN A 270 5.02 -1.42 16.67
C GLN A 270 4.29 -0.39 15.79
N ARG A 271 4.96 0.71 15.42
CA ARG A 271 4.42 1.83 14.63
C ARG A 271 5.39 2.17 13.52
N ASP A 272 4.93 2.34 12.30
CA ASP A 272 5.74 2.93 11.24
C ASP A 272 6.06 4.40 11.53
N GLY A 273 7.09 4.94 10.88
CA GLY A 273 7.32 6.37 10.87
C GLY A 273 6.36 7.04 9.89
N HIS A 274 5.42 7.85 10.38
CA HIS A 274 4.39 8.45 9.54
C HIS A 274 4.10 9.92 9.89
N VAL A 275 3.91 10.75 8.87
CA VAL A 275 3.39 12.13 9.01
C VAL A 275 2.14 12.33 8.15
N TRP A 276 1.03 12.72 8.78
CA TRP A 276 -0.21 13.12 8.09
C TRP A 276 -0.46 14.62 8.19
N LEU A 277 -0.68 15.27 7.05
CA LEU A 277 -1.17 16.65 6.97
C LEU A 277 -2.51 16.67 6.24
N VAL A 278 -3.60 16.91 6.97
CA VAL A 278 -4.97 16.73 6.46
C VAL A 278 -5.79 18.01 6.59
N ALA A 279 -6.31 18.48 5.46
CA ALA A 279 -7.19 19.65 5.34
C ALA A 279 -8.23 19.40 4.23
N ASP A 280 -9.11 18.42 4.41
CA ASP A 280 -9.99 17.85 3.37
C ASP A 280 -10.60 18.86 2.39
N LYS A 281 -11.19 19.94 2.89
CA LYS A 281 -11.78 21.01 2.07
C LYS A 281 -10.99 22.31 2.04
N GLY A 282 -9.85 22.37 2.70
CA GLY A 282 -9.00 23.57 2.72
C GLY A 282 -7.65 23.32 2.09
N GLU A 283 -6.63 23.94 2.68
CA GLU A 283 -5.28 23.98 2.14
C GLU A 283 -4.27 23.35 3.09
N VAL A 284 -3.36 22.54 2.53
CA VAL A 284 -2.10 22.19 3.17
C VAL A 284 -1.01 23.02 2.50
N SER A 285 -0.39 23.91 3.25
CA SER A 285 0.78 24.68 2.82
C SER A 285 1.97 24.33 3.71
N THR A 286 3.02 23.82 3.09
CA THR A 286 4.18 23.30 3.81
C THR A 286 5.46 23.91 3.27
N HIS A 287 6.28 24.43 4.18
CA HIS A 287 7.58 24.99 3.86
C HIS A 287 8.59 24.35 4.82
N GLY A 288 9.65 23.71 4.30
CA GLY A 288 10.74 23.15 5.13
C GLY A 288 10.86 21.62 5.12
N HIS A 289 11.50 21.06 6.15
CA HIS A 289 11.95 19.66 6.18
C HIS A 289 10.98 18.76 6.97
N ILE A 290 10.58 17.65 6.34
CA ILE A 290 9.77 16.60 6.95
C ILE A 290 10.54 15.28 6.82
N VAL A 291 10.69 14.57 7.93
CA VAL A 291 11.39 13.29 8.01
C VAL A 291 10.43 12.22 8.51
N ALA A 292 10.35 11.11 7.78
CA ALA A 292 9.68 9.90 8.22
C ALA A 292 10.62 8.70 8.01
N SER A 293 10.96 8.01 9.10
CA SER A 293 11.78 6.79 9.09
C SER A 293 11.15 5.75 10.00
N ASN A 294 11.27 4.47 9.68
CA ASN A 294 10.90 3.37 10.55
C ASN A 294 12.01 3.10 11.58
N ALA A 295 11.68 2.31 12.61
CA ALA A 295 12.62 1.98 13.69
C ALA A 295 13.84 1.18 13.23
N ASP A 296 13.76 0.47 12.10
CA ASP A 296 14.87 -0.27 11.47
C ASP A 296 15.76 0.62 10.57
N GLY A 297 15.43 1.90 10.44
CA GLY A 297 16.14 2.86 9.59
C GLY A 297 15.68 2.90 8.14
N THR A 298 14.73 2.05 7.73
CA THR A 298 14.08 2.19 6.42
C THR A 298 13.23 3.46 6.38
N GLY A 299 12.99 4.01 5.18
CA GLY A 299 12.16 5.20 5.04
C GLY A 299 10.70 4.94 5.42
N GLY A 300 10.09 5.90 6.11
CA GLY A 300 8.68 5.90 6.48
C GLY A 300 7.79 6.54 5.40
N THR A 301 6.63 7.03 5.81
CA THR A 301 5.60 7.57 4.93
C THR A 301 5.20 9.00 5.29
N VAL A 302 4.98 9.84 4.29
CA VAL A 302 4.39 11.18 4.46
C VAL A 302 3.15 11.28 3.58
N GLU A 303 2.04 11.75 4.13
CA GLU A 303 0.77 11.88 3.41
C GLU A 303 0.20 13.29 3.57
N PHE A 304 -0.08 13.95 2.44
CA PHE A 304 -0.82 15.21 2.39
C PHE A 304 -2.18 14.98 1.76
N GLN A 305 -3.24 15.45 2.42
CA GLN A 305 -4.60 15.39 1.90
C GLN A 305 -5.26 16.75 2.03
N ALA A 306 -5.60 17.38 0.90
CA ALA A 306 -6.28 18.68 0.92
C ALA A 306 -6.99 18.99 -0.40
N ARG A 307 -7.92 19.95 -0.39
CA ARG A 307 -8.47 20.53 -1.62
C ARG A 307 -7.41 21.28 -2.42
N THR A 308 -6.52 21.97 -1.71
CA THR A 308 -5.38 22.69 -2.30
C THR A 308 -4.09 22.27 -1.62
N LEU A 309 -3.10 21.88 -2.42
CA LEU A 309 -1.74 21.57 -1.94
C LEU A 309 -0.77 22.65 -2.41
N ASP A 310 -0.19 23.38 -1.47
CA ASP A 310 0.96 24.26 -1.69
C ASP A 310 2.24 23.54 -1.24
N LEU A 311 3.08 23.21 -2.24
CA LEU A 311 4.27 22.37 -2.10
C LEU A 311 5.55 23.18 -2.28
N ASP A 312 5.47 24.50 -2.14
CA ASP A 312 6.61 25.36 -2.41
C ASP A 312 7.70 25.14 -1.33
N TYR A 313 8.89 24.76 -1.79
CA TYR A 313 10.09 24.55 -0.95
C TYR A 313 10.00 23.45 0.13
N VAL A 314 9.01 22.55 0.08
CA VAL A 314 9.01 21.37 0.97
C VAL A 314 10.08 20.35 0.57
N SER A 315 10.71 19.76 1.58
CA SER A 315 11.73 18.73 1.45
C SER A 315 11.34 17.54 2.33
N VAL A 316 11.01 16.42 1.70
CA VAL A 316 10.56 15.19 2.34
C VAL A 316 11.68 14.15 2.29
N ASP A 317 12.08 13.64 3.44
CA ASP A 317 13.00 12.52 3.60
C ASP A 317 12.21 11.31 4.15
N ALA A 318 11.78 10.45 3.23
CA ALA A 318 10.90 9.32 3.49
C ALA A 318 11.03 8.29 2.35
N ALA A 319 10.51 7.07 2.54
CA ALA A 319 10.41 6.13 1.41
C ALA A 319 9.30 6.58 0.45
N GLN A 320 8.16 6.99 1.00
CA GLN A 320 6.96 7.35 0.24
C GLN A 320 6.42 8.72 0.62
N TRP A 321 5.98 9.47 -0.38
CA TRP A 321 5.24 10.70 -0.23
C TRP A 321 3.95 10.65 -1.06
N HIS A 322 2.81 10.61 -0.37
CA HIS A 322 1.47 10.56 -0.96
C HIS A 322 0.83 11.95 -0.96
N LEU A 323 0.27 12.33 -2.10
CA LEU A 323 -0.41 13.60 -2.33
C LEU A 323 -1.83 13.32 -2.80
N ARG A 324 -2.82 13.62 -1.95
CA ARG A 324 -4.26 13.43 -2.23
C ARG A 324 -4.95 14.77 -2.38
N THR A 325 -5.65 14.94 -3.50
CA THR A 325 -6.33 16.20 -3.86
C THR A 325 -7.48 15.96 -4.85
N PRO A 326 -8.44 16.87 -5.02
CA PRO A 326 -9.47 16.73 -6.05
C PRO A 326 -8.94 16.76 -7.49
N SER A 327 -7.92 17.57 -7.73
CA SER A 327 -7.20 17.64 -9.00
C SER A 327 -5.76 18.06 -8.75
N PHE A 328 -4.87 17.74 -9.68
CA PHE A 328 -3.45 18.09 -9.54
C PHE A 328 -2.88 18.73 -10.80
N ILE A 329 -2.29 19.91 -10.64
CA ILE A 329 -1.55 20.60 -11.71
C ILE A 329 -0.09 20.75 -11.27
N ALA A 330 0.81 20.01 -11.91
CA ALA A 330 2.25 20.18 -11.74
C ALA A 330 2.73 21.35 -12.61
N GLY A 331 2.53 22.58 -12.10
CA GLY A 331 3.16 23.79 -12.62
C GLY A 331 4.65 23.89 -12.22
N PRO A 332 5.33 25.00 -12.53
CA PRO A 332 6.78 25.13 -12.36
C PRO A 332 7.28 24.80 -10.95
N HIS A 333 6.61 25.34 -9.92
CA HIS A 333 7.02 25.15 -8.53
C HIS A 333 6.81 23.70 -8.06
N LYS A 334 5.59 23.16 -8.21
CA LYS A 334 5.27 21.77 -7.82
C LYS A 334 6.12 20.74 -8.57
N ALA A 335 6.30 20.91 -9.89
CA ALA A 335 7.15 20.02 -10.69
C ALA A 335 8.60 20.04 -10.19
N SER A 336 9.14 21.22 -9.89
CA SER A 336 10.49 21.35 -9.33
C SER A 336 10.62 20.71 -7.95
N THR A 337 9.62 20.85 -7.08
CA THR A 337 9.61 20.24 -5.74
C THR A 337 9.54 18.72 -5.83
N ILE A 338 8.65 18.17 -6.66
CA ILE A 338 8.54 16.72 -6.87
C ILE A 338 9.86 16.17 -7.42
N ALA A 339 10.44 16.80 -8.44
CA ALA A 339 11.71 16.40 -9.04
C ALA A 339 12.87 16.37 -8.02
N ARG A 340 12.96 17.37 -7.13
CA ARG A 340 13.98 17.40 -6.06
C ARG A 340 13.81 16.25 -5.06
N ASN A 341 12.58 15.98 -4.62
CA ASN A 341 12.32 14.92 -3.64
C ASN A 341 12.54 13.52 -4.25
N LEU A 342 12.11 13.30 -5.50
CA LEU A 342 12.44 12.09 -6.25
C LEU A 342 13.96 11.90 -6.37
N SER A 343 14.71 12.97 -6.66
CA SER A 343 16.17 12.91 -6.76
C SER A 343 16.87 12.59 -5.43
N ARG A 344 16.21 12.81 -4.29
CA ARG A 344 16.69 12.45 -2.94
C ARG A 344 16.34 11.02 -2.53
N GLY A 345 15.53 10.30 -3.31
CA GLY A 345 15.14 8.92 -3.03
C GLY A 345 13.68 8.73 -2.59
N THR A 346 12.94 9.80 -2.35
CA THR A 346 11.52 9.73 -1.93
C THR A 346 10.63 9.46 -3.12
N SER A 347 9.97 8.29 -3.17
CA SER A 347 8.98 8.00 -4.22
C SER A 347 7.71 8.81 -3.99
N VAL A 348 7.09 9.29 -5.07
CA VAL A 348 5.94 10.20 -5.00
C VAL A 348 4.73 9.58 -5.68
N THR A 349 3.62 9.54 -4.98
CA THR A 349 2.31 9.14 -5.52
C THR A 349 1.35 10.31 -5.43
N VAL A 350 0.71 10.66 -6.54
CA VAL A 350 -0.33 11.68 -6.62
C VAL A 350 -1.65 10.99 -6.95
N ASP A 351 -2.60 11.10 -6.04
CA ASP A 351 -3.97 10.59 -6.22
C ASP A 351 -4.91 11.79 -6.36
N ALA A 352 -5.58 11.88 -7.51
CA ALA A 352 -6.56 12.92 -7.79
C ALA A 352 -7.98 12.34 -7.87
N ALA A 353 -8.90 12.74 -7.00
CA ALA A 353 -10.26 12.19 -6.94
C ALA A 353 -11.35 13.25 -6.77
N ASP A 354 -12.42 13.19 -7.58
CA ASP A 354 -13.60 14.08 -7.58
C ASP A 354 -13.39 15.56 -7.99
N PRO A 355 -14.43 16.24 -8.51
CA PRO A 355 -15.51 15.64 -9.31
C PRO A 355 -15.00 15.15 -10.67
N HIS A 356 -13.75 15.47 -11.02
CA HIS A 356 -13.11 15.07 -12.27
C HIS A 356 -11.80 14.32 -12.03
N GLY A 357 -11.07 14.53 -10.93
CA GLY A 357 -9.88 13.72 -10.61
C GLY A 357 -8.74 13.86 -11.63
N ASP A 358 -8.62 15.02 -12.27
CA ASP A 358 -7.71 15.23 -13.39
C ASP A 358 -6.28 15.58 -12.93
N ILE A 359 -5.27 15.03 -13.61
CA ILE A 359 -3.84 15.34 -13.36
C ILE A 359 -3.17 15.90 -14.62
N ALA A 360 -2.60 17.10 -14.51
CA ALA A 360 -1.85 17.74 -15.60
C ALA A 360 -0.42 18.08 -15.20
N VAL A 361 0.55 17.65 -15.99
CA VAL A 361 1.97 18.04 -15.88
C VAL A 361 2.27 19.13 -16.90
N LEU A 362 2.46 20.36 -16.43
CA LEU A 362 2.58 21.56 -17.27
C LEU A 362 3.98 22.18 -17.22
N SER A 363 4.95 21.51 -16.60
CA SER A 363 6.33 21.96 -16.50
C SER A 363 7.27 20.76 -16.43
N ASP A 364 8.52 20.97 -16.85
CA ASP A 364 9.55 19.93 -16.85
C ASP A 364 9.70 19.29 -15.47
N LEU A 365 9.73 17.96 -15.46
CA LEU A 365 9.88 17.14 -14.26
C LEU A 365 10.95 16.09 -14.55
N ARG A 366 12.17 16.35 -14.07
CA ARG A 366 13.34 15.52 -14.35
C ARG A 366 14.05 15.14 -13.06
N TRP A 367 14.36 13.88 -12.87
CA TRP A 367 15.07 13.40 -11.69
C TRP A 367 16.09 12.31 -12.02
N SER A 368 17.02 12.11 -11.09
CA SER A 368 17.98 11.01 -11.10
C SER A 368 17.71 10.07 -9.92
N GLY A 369 18.15 8.82 -10.01
CA GLY A 369 17.97 7.83 -8.93
C GLY A 369 16.75 6.93 -9.13
N ASN A 370 16.47 6.12 -8.09
CA ASN A 370 15.59 4.95 -8.16
C ASN A 370 14.16 5.22 -7.67
N ALA A 371 13.90 6.43 -7.14
CA ALA A 371 12.56 6.82 -6.70
C ALA A 371 11.59 6.84 -7.89
N SER A 372 10.36 6.38 -7.66
CA SER A 372 9.33 6.28 -8.69
C SER A 372 8.27 7.36 -8.53
N LEU A 373 7.64 7.74 -9.66
CA LEU A 373 6.53 8.69 -9.71
C LEU A 373 5.27 7.98 -10.21
N ALA A 374 4.20 8.02 -9.42
CA ALA A 374 2.88 7.55 -9.83
C ALA A 374 1.88 8.71 -9.87
N LEU A 375 1.18 8.86 -11.00
CA LEU A 375 0.12 9.84 -11.21
C LEU A 375 -1.20 9.09 -11.45
N ASN A 376 -2.02 8.98 -10.41
CA ASN A 376 -3.30 8.28 -10.40
C ASN A 376 -4.45 9.29 -10.50
N ALA A 377 -4.88 9.55 -11.74
CA ALA A 377 -6.00 10.42 -12.02
C ALA A 377 -7.31 9.65 -11.93
N GLY A 378 -8.28 10.21 -11.18
CA GLY A 378 -9.66 9.78 -11.16
C GLY A 378 -10.28 9.71 -12.55
N ARG A 379 -9.87 10.59 -13.47
CA ARG A 379 -10.28 10.55 -14.88
C ARG A 379 -9.10 10.53 -15.82
N SER A 380 -8.36 11.63 -16.02
CA SER A 380 -7.36 11.70 -17.09
C SER A 380 -6.02 12.31 -16.66
N VAL A 381 -4.96 11.88 -17.36
CA VAL A 381 -3.59 12.37 -17.19
C VAL A 381 -3.12 13.08 -18.46
N TRP A 382 -2.59 14.30 -18.34
CA TRP A 382 -2.01 15.06 -19.45
C TRP A 382 -0.57 15.47 -19.19
N ILE A 383 0.29 15.29 -20.20
CA ILE A 383 1.60 15.95 -20.26
C ILE A 383 1.51 17.09 -21.29
N GLY A 384 1.86 18.29 -20.85
CA GLY A 384 1.78 19.52 -21.63
C GLY A 384 2.68 19.54 -22.87
N ARG A 385 2.43 20.48 -23.78
CA ARG A 385 3.32 20.75 -24.92
C ARG A 385 4.63 21.33 -24.42
N ASN A 386 5.75 20.95 -25.05
CA ASN A 386 7.09 21.39 -24.67
C ASN A 386 7.46 21.07 -23.22
N VAL A 387 6.81 20.07 -22.61
CA VAL A 387 7.15 19.55 -21.27
C VAL A 387 7.93 18.26 -21.43
N ALA A 388 9.00 18.10 -20.66
CA ALA A 388 9.75 16.85 -20.54
C ALA A 388 9.57 16.22 -19.17
N VAL A 389 9.11 14.97 -19.14
CA VAL A 389 9.16 14.09 -17.97
C VAL A 389 10.27 13.07 -18.19
N ALA A 390 11.28 13.03 -17.32
CA ALA A 390 12.47 12.21 -17.55
C ALA A 390 13.09 11.64 -16.28
N ASN A 391 13.56 10.39 -16.36
CA ASN A 391 14.38 9.76 -15.34
C ASN A 391 15.72 9.30 -15.93
N ALA A 392 16.80 9.43 -15.14
CA ALA A 392 18.14 8.96 -15.50
C ALA A 392 18.74 7.99 -14.46
N GLY A 393 17.89 7.29 -13.69
CA GLY A 393 18.26 6.25 -12.73
C GLY A 393 17.37 5.02 -12.87
N GLY A 394 16.95 4.39 -11.76
CA GLY A 394 16.06 3.22 -11.78
C GLY A 394 14.57 3.51 -11.56
N GLY A 395 14.16 4.78 -11.55
CA GLY A 395 12.79 5.18 -11.21
C GLY A 395 11.76 4.81 -12.26
N ASN A 396 10.61 4.27 -11.82
CA ASN A 396 9.46 4.01 -12.68
C ASN A 396 8.56 5.24 -12.80
N LEU A 397 7.81 5.32 -13.91
CA LEU A 397 6.72 6.27 -14.10
C LEU A 397 5.42 5.53 -14.37
N THR A 398 4.40 5.82 -13.57
CA THR A 398 3.03 5.35 -13.80
C THR A 398 2.14 6.55 -14.12
N LEU A 399 1.49 6.51 -15.29
CA LEU A 399 0.45 7.45 -15.70
C LEU A 399 -0.85 6.65 -15.75
N ARG A 400 -1.69 6.77 -14.72
CA ARG A 400 -2.94 6.01 -14.61
C ARG A 400 -4.13 6.96 -14.70
N ALA A 401 -4.90 6.81 -15.76
CA ALA A 401 -6.23 7.36 -15.90
C ALA A 401 -7.28 6.37 -15.37
N ASP A 402 -8.50 6.84 -15.09
CA ASP A 402 -9.58 6.04 -14.50
C ASP A 402 -9.11 5.23 -13.29
N ALA A 403 -8.39 5.87 -12.36
CA ALA A 403 -7.83 5.19 -11.20
C ALA A 403 -8.87 4.38 -10.38
N PRO A 404 -10.13 4.87 -10.18
CA PRO A 404 -11.20 4.12 -9.52
C PRO A 404 -11.72 2.90 -10.29
N GLY A 405 -11.38 2.75 -11.58
CA GLY A 405 -11.85 1.67 -12.44
C GLY A 405 -13.37 1.71 -12.65
N VAL A 406 -13.91 2.88 -13.02
CA VAL A 406 -15.35 3.12 -13.17
C VAL A 406 -15.76 3.36 -14.63
N ASP A 407 -14.88 3.07 -15.59
CA ASP A 407 -15.13 3.15 -17.03
C ASP A 407 -15.60 4.54 -17.50
N ASN A 408 -14.96 5.60 -16.98
CA ASN A 408 -15.34 6.99 -17.21
C ASN A 408 -14.74 7.67 -18.46
N GLY A 409 -14.15 6.90 -19.37
CA GLY A 409 -13.46 7.37 -20.57
C GLY A 409 -12.07 7.98 -20.29
N GLY A 410 -11.47 7.63 -19.15
CA GLY A 410 -10.19 8.15 -18.70
C GLY A 410 -9.07 7.98 -19.72
N SER A 411 -8.33 9.05 -20.00
CA SER A 411 -7.34 9.11 -21.07
C SER A 411 -5.96 9.50 -20.56
N VAL A 412 -4.91 8.96 -21.20
CA VAL A 412 -3.52 9.37 -20.98
C VAL A 412 -2.98 10.04 -22.24
N ILE A 413 -2.73 11.34 -22.16
CA ILE A 413 -2.38 12.16 -23.33
C ILE A 413 -1.04 12.85 -23.12
N ASN A 414 0.01 12.34 -23.77
CA ASN A 414 1.30 12.99 -23.84
C ASN A 414 1.37 13.92 -25.07
N ARG A 415 1.57 15.22 -24.84
CA ARG A 415 1.87 16.22 -25.88
C ARG A 415 3.31 16.76 -25.80
N GLY A 416 4.10 16.21 -24.90
CA GLY A 416 5.49 16.56 -24.65
C GLY A 416 6.43 15.40 -24.94
N LEU A 417 7.48 15.31 -24.13
CA LEU A 417 8.51 14.27 -24.16
C LEU A 417 8.47 13.44 -22.88
N ILE A 418 8.39 12.12 -23.03
CA ILE A 418 8.72 11.15 -21.97
C ILE A 418 10.09 10.56 -22.31
N ASP A 419 11.11 10.83 -21.50
CA ASP A 419 12.49 10.42 -21.77
C ASP A 419 13.02 9.44 -20.71
N TRP A 420 13.01 8.16 -21.06
CA TRP A 420 13.57 7.03 -20.30
C TRP A 420 14.87 6.50 -20.93
N SER A 421 15.49 7.24 -21.85
CA SER A 421 16.69 6.79 -22.59
C SER A 421 17.91 6.48 -21.73
N LYS A 422 17.95 7.01 -20.51
CA LYS A 422 19.01 6.78 -19.53
C LYS A 422 18.54 6.04 -18.28
N SER A 423 17.28 5.63 -18.25
CA SER A 423 16.70 4.95 -17.10
C SER A 423 16.84 3.44 -17.24
N THR A 424 16.98 2.74 -16.11
CA THR A 424 16.78 1.30 -16.02
C THR A 424 15.35 0.93 -15.57
N GLY A 425 14.55 1.92 -15.16
CA GLY A 425 13.15 1.76 -14.81
C GLY A 425 12.22 1.68 -16.02
N THR A 426 10.92 1.60 -15.78
CA THR A 426 9.87 1.42 -16.79
C THR A 426 8.83 2.53 -16.75
N VAL A 427 8.08 2.68 -17.85
CA VAL A 427 6.93 3.59 -17.96
C VAL A 427 5.66 2.79 -18.27
N ALA A 428 4.64 2.95 -17.43
CA ALA A 428 3.31 2.40 -17.67
C ALA A 428 2.29 3.52 -17.88
N ALA A 429 1.58 3.50 -19.01
CA ALA A 429 0.46 4.38 -19.29
C ALA A 429 -0.83 3.57 -19.29
N LEU A 430 -1.64 3.66 -18.25
CA LEU A 430 -2.88 2.92 -18.09
C LEU A 430 -4.05 3.85 -18.39
N TYR A 431 -4.89 3.47 -19.35
CA TYR A 431 -6.04 4.26 -19.78
C TYR A 431 -7.26 3.37 -19.95
N ASP A 432 -8.44 3.93 -19.69
CA ASP A 432 -9.72 3.24 -19.89
C ASP A 432 -9.84 2.75 -21.33
N MET A 433 -10.38 1.55 -21.54
CA MET A 433 -10.65 1.00 -22.86
C MET A 433 -11.60 1.87 -23.72
N ASN A 434 -12.45 2.67 -23.09
CA ASN A 434 -13.30 3.70 -23.69
C ASN A 434 -12.59 5.06 -23.86
N GLY A 435 -11.40 5.21 -23.28
CA GLY A 435 -10.56 6.39 -23.34
C GLY A 435 -9.61 6.42 -24.54
N ARG A 436 -8.60 7.28 -24.45
CA ARG A 436 -7.58 7.45 -25.49
C ARG A 436 -6.18 7.49 -24.90
N TYR A 437 -5.25 6.88 -25.62
CA TYR A 437 -3.83 7.05 -25.41
C TYR A 437 -3.20 7.86 -26.55
N ALA A 438 -2.41 8.87 -26.21
CA ALA A 438 -1.56 9.58 -27.16
C ALA A 438 -0.12 9.57 -26.66
N ALA A 439 0.77 8.93 -27.41
CA ALA A 439 2.14 8.66 -26.98
C ALA A 439 3.04 9.92 -26.93
N GLY A 440 2.75 10.95 -27.73
CA GLY A 440 3.62 12.13 -27.87
C GLY A 440 5.01 11.75 -28.37
N HIS A 441 6.04 12.47 -27.91
CA HIS A 441 7.43 12.06 -28.12
C HIS A 441 7.88 11.16 -26.96
N THR A 442 8.52 10.05 -27.28
CA THR A 442 9.09 9.13 -26.30
C THR A 442 10.53 8.77 -26.65
N ARG A 443 11.33 8.47 -25.63
CA ARG A 443 12.68 7.91 -25.78
C ARG A 443 12.87 6.79 -24.76
N VAL A 444 13.41 5.66 -25.22
CA VAL A 444 13.67 4.48 -24.41
C VAL A 444 15.16 4.17 -24.41
N ASN A 445 15.62 3.48 -23.38
CA ASN A 445 17.00 3.07 -23.23
C ASN A 445 17.27 1.87 -24.15
N PRO A 446 18.21 1.97 -25.11
CA PRO A 446 18.51 0.88 -26.03
C PRO A 446 19.12 -0.36 -25.35
N ASP A 447 19.69 -0.20 -24.15
CA ASP A 447 20.30 -1.28 -23.36
C ASP A 447 19.32 -1.88 -22.34
N TRP A 448 18.10 -1.33 -22.24
CA TRP A 448 17.08 -1.88 -21.34
C TRP A 448 16.61 -3.24 -21.83
N HIS A 449 16.51 -4.17 -20.89
CA HIS A 449 15.94 -5.49 -21.11
C HIS A 449 14.98 -5.80 -19.96
N ALA A 450 13.92 -6.53 -20.29
CA ALA A 450 12.95 -6.96 -19.31
C ALA A 450 13.61 -7.84 -18.25
N ALA A 451 13.29 -7.59 -16.98
CA ALA A 451 13.76 -8.45 -15.89
C ALA A 451 13.27 -9.90 -16.12
N PRO A 452 14.07 -10.93 -15.78
CA PRO A 452 13.65 -12.33 -15.89
C PRO A 452 12.31 -12.57 -15.21
N TYR A 453 11.43 -13.33 -15.87
CA TYR A 453 10.07 -13.63 -15.40
C TYR A 453 9.16 -12.41 -15.17
N SER A 454 9.55 -11.22 -15.65
CA SER A 454 8.65 -10.07 -15.63
C SER A 454 7.53 -10.20 -16.66
N GLY A 455 7.77 -10.80 -17.83
CA GLY A 455 6.79 -10.79 -18.93
C GLY A 455 6.59 -9.42 -19.58
N LEU A 456 7.44 -8.43 -19.29
CA LEU A 456 7.46 -7.17 -20.02
C LEU A 456 8.13 -7.34 -21.39
N ARG A 457 7.62 -6.62 -22.40
CA ARG A 457 8.20 -6.57 -23.75
C ARG A 457 9.03 -5.32 -23.99
N THR A 458 8.54 -4.20 -23.48
CA THR A 458 9.07 -2.88 -23.76
C THR A 458 9.26 -2.11 -22.46
N GLN A 459 10.20 -1.19 -22.46
CA GLN A 459 10.43 -0.31 -21.31
C GLN A 459 9.24 0.63 -21.06
N LEU A 460 8.57 1.06 -22.13
CA LEU A 460 7.37 1.87 -22.09
C LEU A 460 6.21 1.06 -22.65
N THR A 461 5.13 0.93 -21.87
CA THR A 461 3.95 0.15 -22.25
C THR A 461 2.68 0.94 -21.97
N ALA A 462 1.78 0.98 -22.95
CA ALA A 462 0.45 1.57 -22.81
C ALA A 462 -0.59 0.46 -22.72
N TYR A 463 -1.37 0.45 -21.64
CA TYR A 463 -2.34 -0.58 -21.31
C TYR A 463 -3.76 -0.03 -21.40
N LYS A 464 -4.62 -0.76 -22.12
CA LYS A 464 -6.08 -0.61 -22.04
C LYS A 464 -6.54 -1.27 -20.74
N LEU A 465 -7.17 -0.51 -19.86
CA LEU A 465 -7.70 -1.00 -18.59
C LEU A 465 -8.93 -1.87 -18.84
N ILE A 466 -8.97 -2.99 -18.13
CA ILE A 466 -10.12 -3.87 -17.99
C ILE A 466 -10.62 -3.66 -16.57
N ASN A 467 -11.82 -3.10 -16.42
CA ASN A 467 -12.44 -2.84 -15.13
C ASN A 467 -13.72 -3.65 -14.92
N SER A 468 -14.22 -4.32 -15.95
CA SER A 468 -15.47 -5.08 -15.91
C SER A 468 -15.41 -6.37 -16.73
N ILE A 469 -16.37 -7.28 -16.49
CA ILE A 469 -16.57 -8.46 -17.34
C ILE A 469 -16.90 -8.07 -18.78
N ALA A 470 -17.55 -6.92 -18.99
CA ALA A 470 -17.79 -6.39 -20.33
C ALA A 470 -16.47 -6.07 -21.05
N ASP A 471 -15.52 -5.43 -20.37
CA ASP A 471 -14.18 -5.13 -20.92
C ASP A 471 -13.40 -6.39 -21.23
N LEU A 472 -13.49 -7.38 -20.34
CA LEU A 472 -12.82 -8.67 -20.52
C LEU A 472 -13.30 -9.33 -21.81
N LYS A 473 -14.61 -9.31 -22.08
CA LYS A 473 -15.20 -9.80 -23.35
C LYS A 473 -14.72 -8.97 -24.55
N ARG A 474 -14.52 -7.66 -24.40
CA ARG A 474 -14.08 -6.76 -25.48
C ARG A 474 -12.64 -7.01 -25.93
N ILE A 475 -11.82 -7.76 -25.20
CA ILE A 475 -10.50 -8.19 -25.70
C ILE A 475 -10.62 -8.94 -27.03
N SER A 476 -11.71 -9.67 -27.25
CA SER A 476 -12.00 -10.36 -28.53
C SER A 476 -12.01 -9.43 -29.75
N SER A 477 -12.22 -8.12 -29.56
CA SER A 477 -12.20 -7.13 -30.65
C SER A 477 -10.79 -6.71 -31.10
N ASP A 478 -9.76 -6.97 -30.29
CA ASP A 478 -8.36 -6.67 -30.60
C ASP A 478 -7.43 -7.65 -29.86
N LEU A 479 -7.36 -8.88 -30.38
CA LEU A 479 -6.55 -9.96 -29.80
C LEU A 479 -5.03 -9.70 -29.83
N SER A 480 -4.58 -8.63 -30.49
CA SER A 480 -3.17 -8.19 -30.47
C SER A 480 -2.93 -7.03 -29.52
N GLY A 481 -3.97 -6.55 -28.83
CA GLY A 481 -3.93 -5.42 -27.91
C GLY A 481 -3.11 -5.67 -26.64
N VAL A 482 -2.82 -4.58 -25.94
CA VAL A 482 -2.11 -4.58 -24.66
C VAL A 482 -3.06 -4.12 -23.57
N TYR A 483 -3.28 -4.97 -22.58
CA TYR A 483 -4.33 -4.85 -21.59
C TYR A 483 -3.78 -5.00 -20.19
N ALA A 484 -4.39 -4.30 -19.24
CA ALA A 484 -4.15 -4.51 -17.82
C ALA A 484 -5.46 -4.54 -17.05
N LEU A 485 -5.55 -5.33 -15.98
CA LEU A 485 -6.65 -5.19 -15.04
C LEU A 485 -6.49 -3.87 -14.27
N GLY A 486 -7.57 -3.09 -14.18
CA GLY A 486 -7.61 -1.89 -13.36
C GLY A 486 -8.02 -2.16 -11.91
N LYS A 487 -8.73 -3.26 -11.67
CA LYS A 487 -9.20 -3.70 -10.35
C LYS A 487 -9.53 -5.19 -10.42
N ASP A 488 -9.88 -5.77 -9.27
CA ASP A 488 -10.44 -7.11 -9.24
C ASP A 488 -11.81 -7.12 -9.93
N ILE A 489 -12.09 -8.18 -10.69
CA ILE A 489 -13.28 -8.31 -11.52
C ILE A 489 -14.04 -9.58 -11.17
N ALA A 490 -15.35 -9.44 -10.95
CA ALA A 490 -16.28 -10.55 -10.82
C ALA A 490 -17.54 -10.28 -11.67
N PRO A 491 -18.27 -11.32 -12.09
CA PRO A 491 -19.62 -11.16 -12.64
C PRO A 491 -20.53 -10.41 -11.67
N ALA A 492 -21.39 -9.54 -12.21
CA ALA A 492 -22.40 -8.90 -11.39
C ALA A 492 -23.41 -9.93 -10.86
N GLU A 493 -24.13 -9.59 -9.79
CA GLU A 493 -25.15 -10.47 -9.23
C GLU A 493 -26.18 -10.89 -10.31
N GLY A 494 -26.35 -12.21 -10.49
CA GLY A 494 -27.25 -12.77 -11.51
C GLY A 494 -26.65 -12.91 -12.92
N GLU A 495 -25.42 -12.46 -13.16
CA GLU A 495 -24.72 -12.75 -14.42
C GLU A 495 -24.17 -14.18 -14.45
N SER A 496 -24.29 -14.86 -15.59
CA SER A 496 -23.84 -16.26 -15.75
C SER A 496 -22.33 -16.50 -15.57
N GLY A 497 -21.52 -15.44 -15.49
CA GLY A 497 -20.05 -15.54 -15.49
C GLY A 497 -19.42 -16.13 -16.76
N ARG A 498 -20.22 -16.37 -17.80
CA ARG A 498 -19.73 -16.94 -19.07
C ARG A 498 -18.91 -15.91 -19.85
N VAL A 499 -17.63 -16.22 -20.03
CA VAL A 499 -16.65 -15.38 -20.73
C VAL A 499 -15.72 -16.24 -21.59
N ARG A 500 -15.41 -15.75 -22.80
CA ARG A 500 -14.37 -16.28 -23.68
C ARG A 500 -13.72 -15.12 -24.43
N ILE A 501 -12.40 -15.14 -24.55
CA ILE A 501 -11.60 -14.14 -25.27
C ILE A 501 -11.29 -14.66 -26.67
N ALA A 502 -12.30 -14.62 -27.54
CA ALA A 502 -12.20 -15.00 -28.95
C ALA A 502 -13.42 -14.53 -29.73
N THR A 503 -13.34 -14.59 -31.05
CA THR A 503 -14.47 -14.46 -31.97
C THR A 503 -14.72 -15.81 -32.67
N ALA A 504 -15.79 -15.90 -33.46
CA ALA A 504 -16.05 -17.09 -34.28
C ALA A 504 -14.98 -17.35 -35.38
N THR A 505 -14.18 -16.34 -35.73
CA THR A 505 -13.20 -16.42 -36.84
C THR A 505 -11.74 -16.21 -36.40
N ASP A 506 -11.49 -15.74 -35.18
CA ASP A 506 -10.15 -15.62 -34.59
C ASP A 506 -10.19 -16.00 -33.11
N SER A 507 -9.42 -17.02 -32.76
CA SER A 507 -9.35 -17.63 -31.44
C SER A 507 -8.02 -17.41 -30.73
N THR A 508 -7.05 -16.73 -31.38
CA THR A 508 -5.66 -16.67 -30.90
C THR A 508 -5.30 -15.30 -30.34
N PHE A 509 -5.11 -15.23 -29.02
CA PHE A 509 -4.57 -14.04 -28.36
C PHE A 509 -3.07 -13.90 -28.61
N LYS A 510 -2.67 -12.77 -29.21
CA LYS A 510 -1.29 -12.45 -29.63
C LYS A 510 -0.71 -11.25 -28.88
N GLY A 511 -1.54 -10.61 -28.05
CA GLY A 511 -1.24 -9.40 -27.31
C GLY A 511 -0.60 -9.66 -25.95
N GLN A 512 -0.76 -8.71 -25.03
CA GLN A 512 -0.32 -8.82 -23.64
C GLN A 512 -1.47 -8.52 -22.70
N LEU A 513 -1.72 -9.40 -21.73
CA LEU A 513 -2.61 -9.17 -20.60
C LEU A 513 -1.80 -9.21 -19.30
N ASP A 514 -1.97 -8.17 -18.50
CA ASP A 514 -1.31 -8.00 -17.21
C ASP A 514 -2.34 -7.83 -16.10
N GLY A 515 -2.39 -8.74 -15.15
CA GLY A 515 -3.31 -8.57 -14.01
C GLY A 515 -2.90 -7.42 -13.09
N MET A 516 -1.67 -6.92 -13.16
CA MET A 516 -1.17 -5.90 -12.21
C MET A 516 -1.36 -6.31 -10.73
N GLY A 517 -1.44 -7.62 -10.46
CA GLY A 517 -1.73 -8.18 -9.14
C GLY A 517 -3.22 -8.36 -8.81
N HIS A 518 -4.13 -7.97 -9.72
CA HIS A 518 -5.57 -8.14 -9.56
C HIS A 518 -6.05 -9.54 -9.98
N GLU A 519 -7.27 -9.86 -9.54
CA GLU A 519 -7.92 -11.14 -9.76
C GLU A 519 -9.18 -11.02 -10.64
N ILE A 520 -9.47 -12.09 -11.37
CA ILE A 520 -10.77 -12.34 -11.99
C ILE A 520 -11.40 -13.53 -11.27
N SER A 521 -12.59 -13.36 -10.70
CA SER A 521 -13.25 -14.40 -9.91
C SER A 521 -14.60 -14.84 -10.47
N GLY A 522 -15.03 -16.05 -10.11
CA GLY A 522 -16.39 -16.54 -10.37
C GLY A 522 -16.74 -16.79 -11.83
N LEU A 523 -15.76 -17.11 -12.69
CA LEU A 523 -16.02 -17.37 -14.11
C LEU A 523 -16.67 -18.75 -14.32
N SER A 524 -17.52 -18.85 -15.33
CA SER A 524 -18.07 -20.12 -15.85
C SER A 524 -17.55 -20.36 -17.27
N LEU A 525 -16.61 -21.28 -17.41
CA LEU A 525 -15.86 -21.57 -18.62
C LEU A 525 -16.37 -22.87 -19.26
N LEU A 526 -17.25 -22.72 -20.25
CA LEU A 526 -17.88 -23.82 -20.97
C LEU A 526 -17.52 -23.74 -22.45
N PRO A 527 -17.36 -24.87 -23.16
CA PRO A 527 -17.20 -24.88 -24.61
C PRO A 527 -18.48 -24.36 -25.29
N LEU A 528 -18.34 -23.77 -26.48
CA LEU A 528 -19.47 -23.43 -27.33
C LEU A 528 -19.86 -24.69 -28.11
N LEU A 529 -21.11 -25.15 -27.99
CA LEU A 529 -21.63 -26.28 -28.76
C LEU A 529 -22.07 -25.84 -30.17
N ASP A 530 -21.29 -24.97 -30.80
CA ASP A 530 -21.64 -24.43 -32.11
C ASP A 530 -21.07 -25.36 -33.19
N ASN A 531 -21.94 -26.21 -33.75
CA ASN A 531 -21.70 -27.11 -34.91
C ASN A 531 -20.97 -28.46 -34.73
N GLY A 532 -20.83 -29.00 -33.53
CA GLY A 532 -20.43 -30.41 -33.36
C GLY A 532 -18.97 -30.75 -33.69
N SER A 533 -18.10 -29.74 -33.89
CA SER A 533 -16.65 -29.95 -33.85
C SER A 533 -16.19 -30.14 -32.40
N HIS A 534 -15.51 -31.24 -32.13
CA HIS A 534 -15.03 -31.63 -30.79
C HIS A 534 -13.73 -30.90 -30.37
N ASP A 535 -13.34 -29.85 -31.08
CA ASP A 535 -12.06 -29.12 -30.90
C ASP A 535 -12.21 -27.80 -30.14
N ASP A 536 -13.39 -27.53 -29.54
CA ASP A 536 -13.65 -26.29 -28.81
C ASP A 536 -13.26 -26.41 -27.33
N TYR A 537 -12.36 -25.54 -26.88
CA TYR A 537 -11.91 -25.52 -25.48
C TYR A 537 -12.89 -24.77 -24.56
N GLY A 538 -13.19 -25.36 -23.40
CA GLY A 538 -13.80 -24.64 -22.28
C GLY A 538 -12.73 -23.94 -21.45
N ALA A 539 -12.29 -22.76 -21.90
CA ALA A 539 -11.26 -21.94 -21.24
C ALA A 539 -11.45 -20.45 -21.53
N LEU A 540 -10.88 -19.58 -20.69
CA LEU A 540 -10.96 -18.12 -20.87
C LEU A 540 -10.31 -17.70 -22.19
N PHE A 541 -9.11 -18.19 -22.47
CA PHE A 541 -8.44 -18.07 -23.77
C PHE A 541 -8.52 -19.39 -24.51
N PRO A 542 -9.07 -19.45 -25.73
CA PRO A 542 -8.97 -20.68 -26.52
C PRO A 542 -7.51 -20.99 -26.87
N THR A 543 -6.78 -19.96 -27.34
CA THR A 543 -5.34 -20.07 -27.61
C THR A 543 -4.62 -18.79 -27.20
N ILE A 544 -3.54 -18.95 -26.43
CA ILE A 544 -2.51 -17.92 -26.25
C ILE A 544 -1.42 -18.22 -27.28
N GLY A 545 -1.33 -17.40 -28.33
CA GLY A 545 -0.39 -17.62 -29.42
C GLY A 545 1.06 -17.39 -29.02
N LYS A 546 2.01 -17.67 -29.93
CA LYS A 546 3.47 -17.53 -29.69
C LYS A 546 3.92 -16.16 -29.20
N SER A 547 3.20 -15.10 -29.60
CA SER A 547 3.43 -13.74 -29.12
C SER A 547 2.48 -13.32 -28.00
N GLY A 548 1.60 -14.19 -27.51
CA GLY A 548 0.73 -13.90 -26.37
C GLY A 548 1.52 -13.87 -25.06
N ILE A 549 1.20 -12.92 -24.20
CA ILE A 549 1.69 -12.89 -22.81
C ILE A 549 0.49 -12.73 -21.88
N VAL A 550 0.38 -13.59 -20.87
CA VAL A 550 -0.54 -13.43 -19.74
C VAL A 550 0.30 -13.44 -18.46
N ARG A 551 0.19 -12.38 -17.65
CA ARG A 551 1.02 -12.25 -16.44
C ARG A 551 0.31 -11.64 -15.24
N ASN A 552 0.84 -11.90 -14.04
CA ASN A 552 0.48 -11.25 -12.77
C ASN A 552 -1.03 -11.20 -12.48
N ILE A 553 -1.75 -12.29 -12.75
CA ILE A 553 -3.21 -12.34 -12.67
C ILE A 553 -3.65 -13.57 -11.88
N GLY A 554 -4.68 -13.38 -11.03
CA GLY A 554 -5.40 -14.49 -10.41
C GLY A 554 -6.66 -14.86 -11.18
N ILE A 555 -6.88 -16.15 -11.42
CA ILE A 555 -8.18 -16.69 -11.87
C ILE A 555 -8.78 -17.48 -10.71
N VAL A 556 -9.66 -16.86 -9.94
CA VAL A 556 -10.07 -17.36 -8.62
C VAL A 556 -11.50 -17.87 -8.64
N ASP A 557 -11.79 -18.91 -7.86
CA ASP A 557 -13.13 -19.47 -7.64
C ASP A 557 -13.93 -19.68 -8.94
N SER A 558 -13.24 -20.15 -9.98
CA SER A 558 -13.79 -20.28 -11.33
C SER A 558 -14.06 -21.75 -11.68
N GLY A 559 -15.05 -22.00 -12.52
CA GLY A 559 -15.44 -23.35 -12.93
C GLY A 559 -15.26 -23.57 -14.42
N ALA A 560 -14.52 -24.60 -14.80
CA ALA A 560 -14.47 -25.10 -16.17
C ALA A 560 -15.20 -26.44 -16.28
N GLY A 561 -16.08 -26.58 -17.28
CA GLY A 561 -16.93 -27.76 -17.41
C GLY A 561 -17.28 -28.11 -18.85
N ALA A 562 -17.26 -29.40 -19.20
CA ALA A 562 -17.66 -29.86 -20.53
C ALA A 562 -18.09 -31.34 -20.56
N ILE A 563 -18.82 -31.71 -21.62
CA ILE A 563 -19.03 -33.10 -22.02
C ILE A 563 -18.18 -33.34 -23.27
N ASN A 564 -17.19 -34.24 -23.20
CA ASN A 564 -16.34 -34.63 -24.33
C ASN A 564 -15.51 -33.50 -24.98
N SER A 565 -15.23 -32.41 -24.27
CA SER A 565 -14.36 -31.31 -24.77
C SER A 565 -13.26 -31.00 -23.74
N PRO A 566 -12.05 -30.61 -24.17
CA PRO A 566 -11.00 -30.29 -23.22
C PRO A 566 -11.23 -28.94 -22.52
N ILE A 567 -10.85 -28.86 -21.24
CA ILE A 567 -11.18 -27.73 -20.36
C ILE A 567 -10.00 -27.26 -19.50
N ALA A 568 -9.96 -25.96 -19.21
CA ALA A 568 -8.99 -25.36 -18.31
C ALA A 568 -9.43 -23.99 -17.78
N LEU A 569 -8.88 -23.53 -16.65
CA LEU A 569 -9.26 -22.24 -16.06
C LEU A 569 -8.70 -21.04 -16.81
N LEU A 570 -7.55 -21.16 -17.48
CA LEU A 570 -6.95 -20.05 -18.21
C LEU A 570 -6.97 -20.26 -19.73
N ALA A 571 -6.34 -21.31 -20.25
CA ALA A 571 -6.18 -21.46 -21.70
C ALA A 571 -6.42 -22.88 -22.22
N GLY A 572 -6.98 -22.99 -23.42
CA GLY A 572 -6.94 -24.24 -24.18
C GLY A 572 -5.51 -24.58 -24.56
N ASP A 573 -4.97 -23.86 -25.53
CA ASP A 573 -3.58 -24.01 -25.97
C ASP A 573 -2.72 -22.80 -25.58
N ASN A 574 -1.58 -23.03 -24.94
CA ASN A 574 -0.56 -22.02 -24.68
C ASN A 574 0.68 -22.26 -25.54
N GLN A 575 0.92 -21.37 -26.48
CA GLN A 575 2.14 -21.28 -27.27
C GLN A 575 3.03 -20.10 -26.84
N GLY A 576 2.52 -19.23 -25.97
CA GLY A 576 3.13 -17.98 -25.55
C GLY A 576 3.78 -18.06 -24.16
N LEU A 577 3.70 -16.97 -23.41
CA LEU A 577 4.21 -16.88 -22.04
C LEU A 577 3.06 -16.68 -21.04
N ILE A 578 2.97 -17.60 -20.09
CA ILE A 578 2.17 -17.45 -18.87
C ILE A 578 3.15 -17.31 -17.70
N VAL A 579 3.05 -16.22 -16.94
CA VAL A 579 4.00 -15.98 -15.82
C VAL A 579 3.38 -15.27 -14.62
N ASN A 580 3.69 -15.72 -13.40
CA ASN A 580 3.07 -15.19 -12.17
C ASN A 580 1.54 -15.24 -12.24
N VAL A 581 1.00 -16.39 -12.61
CA VAL A 581 -0.45 -16.61 -12.69
C VAL A 581 -0.84 -17.67 -11.66
N HIS A 582 -1.87 -17.38 -10.86
CA HIS A 582 -2.50 -18.37 -9.98
C HIS A 582 -3.92 -18.67 -10.43
N ALA A 583 -4.34 -19.92 -10.28
CA ALA A 583 -5.70 -20.33 -10.58
C ALA A 583 -6.31 -21.18 -9.45
N THR A 584 -7.57 -20.93 -9.09
CA THR A 584 -8.34 -21.74 -8.14
C THR A 584 -9.74 -22.05 -8.66
N GLY A 585 -10.30 -23.18 -8.23
CA GLY A 585 -11.68 -23.55 -8.53
C GLY A 585 -11.87 -25.02 -8.90
N SER A 586 -12.65 -25.28 -9.95
CA SER A 586 -13.07 -26.63 -10.34
C SER A 586 -12.95 -26.89 -11.83
N VAL A 587 -12.53 -28.11 -12.18
CA VAL A 587 -12.39 -28.60 -13.56
C VAL A 587 -13.13 -29.94 -13.67
N ILE A 588 -14.26 -29.95 -14.37
CA ILE A 588 -15.21 -31.08 -14.38
C ILE A 588 -15.48 -31.58 -15.80
N SER A 589 -15.16 -32.85 -16.09
CA SER A 589 -15.44 -33.50 -17.38
C SER A 589 -16.47 -34.63 -17.23
N ASP A 590 -17.69 -34.40 -17.75
CA ASP A 590 -18.82 -35.32 -17.62
C ASP A 590 -18.86 -36.43 -18.71
N GLY A 591 -17.74 -36.67 -19.40
CA GLY A 591 -17.63 -37.62 -20.53
C GLY A 591 -16.76 -38.85 -20.24
N ILE A 592 -17.14 -40.01 -20.78
CA ILE A 592 -16.41 -41.29 -20.69
C ILE A 592 -15.28 -41.38 -21.75
N ALA A 593 -15.20 -40.40 -22.66
CA ALA A 593 -14.18 -40.33 -23.70
C ALA A 593 -12.86 -39.74 -23.17
N THR A 594 -11.77 -39.85 -23.94
CA THR A 594 -10.41 -39.34 -23.65
C THR A 594 -10.31 -37.80 -23.50
N SER A 595 -11.42 -37.09 -23.39
CA SER A 595 -11.46 -35.66 -23.10
C SER A 595 -11.06 -35.43 -21.65
N GLY A 596 -10.08 -34.57 -21.45
CA GLY A 596 -9.48 -34.26 -20.15
C GLY A 596 -9.33 -32.76 -19.94
N GLY A 597 -8.47 -32.36 -19.02
CA GLY A 597 -8.23 -30.95 -18.77
C GLY A 597 -6.98 -30.71 -17.95
N GLY A 598 -6.56 -29.45 -17.93
CA GLY A 598 -5.55 -28.99 -17.00
C GLY A 598 -6.08 -27.88 -16.13
N GLY A 599 -5.54 -27.75 -14.92
CA GLY A 599 -6.01 -26.74 -14.00
C GLY A 599 -5.74 -25.32 -14.50
N LEU A 600 -4.61 -25.11 -15.21
CA LEU A 600 -4.29 -23.83 -15.84
C LEU A 600 -4.50 -23.87 -17.34
N VAL A 601 -3.92 -24.85 -18.03
CA VAL A 601 -4.03 -24.98 -19.50
C VAL A 601 -4.35 -26.40 -19.95
N VAL A 602 -4.95 -26.58 -21.12
CA VAL A 602 -5.06 -27.93 -21.70
C VAL A 602 -3.71 -28.36 -22.28
N SER A 603 -3.20 -27.63 -23.28
CA SER A 603 -1.91 -27.89 -23.92
C SER A 603 -0.94 -26.75 -23.65
N ASN A 604 0.32 -27.08 -23.34
CA ASN A 604 1.41 -26.12 -23.23
C ASN A 604 2.54 -26.45 -24.21
N ASP A 605 2.65 -25.66 -25.28
CA ASP A 605 3.80 -25.64 -26.19
C ASP A 605 4.71 -24.41 -25.98
N GLY A 606 4.27 -23.48 -25.13
CA GLY A 606 4.98 -22.26 -24.74
C GLY A 606 5.71 -22.40 -23.39
N VAL A 607 5.66 -21.33 -22.60
CA VAL A 607 6.26 -21.27 -21.26
C VAL A 607 5.19 -20.98 -20.22
N ILE A 608 5.16 -21.78 -19.15
CA ILE A 608 4.47 -21.49 -17.90
C ILE A 608 5.54 -21.34 -16.82
N ALA A 609 5.64 -20.16 -16.22
CA ALA A 609 6.68 -19.86 -15.24
C ALA A 609 6.13 -19.21 -13.98
N ARG A 610 6.60 -19.62 -12.80
CA ARG A 610 6.18 -18.97 -11.53
C ARG A 610 4.67 -18.94 -11.35
N SER A 611 4.02 -20.03 -11.72
CA SER A 611 2.57 -20.14 -11.68
C SER A 611 2.12 -21.19 -10.68
N SER A 612 0.92 -21.02 -10.16
CA SER A 612 0.31 -21.94 -9.20
C SER A 612 -1.11 -22.33 -9.60
N VAL A 613 -1.51 -23.53 -9.20
CA VAL A 613 -2.90 -23.98 -9.32
C VAL A 613 -3.33 -24.65 -8.03
N SER A 614 -4.53 -24.31 -7.56
CA SER A 614 -5.23 -25.01 -6.48
C SER A 614 -6.68 -25.25 -6.90
N ALA A 615 -6.87 -26.28 -7.74
CA ALA A 615 -8.17 -26.66 -8.29
C ALA A 615 -8.53 -28.10 -7.94
N SER A 616 -9.84 -28.37 -7.92
CA SER A 616 -10.42 -29.71 -7.80
C SER A 616 -10.78 -30.27 -9.17
N PHE A 617 -10.50 -31.56 -9.38
CA PHE A 617 -10.85 -32.27 -10.61
C PHE A 617 -11.77 -33.45 -10.29
N GLY A 618 -12.70 -33.73 -11.20
CA GLY A 618 -13.73 -34.75 -11.00
C GLY A 618 -14.04 -35.57 -12.25
N TYR A 619 -14.72 -36.69 -12.03
CA TYR A 619 -15.37 -37.55 -13.04
C TYR A 619 -14.41 -38.39 -13.89
N GLN A 620 -14.33 -38.21 -15.22
CA GLN A 620 -13.59 -39.12 -16.11
C GLN A 620 -12.72 -38.32 -17.09
N GLY A 621 -11.61 -38.93 -17.55
CA GLY A 621 -10.66 -38.28 -18.47
C GLY A 621 -9.24 -38.15 -17.94
N SER A 622 -8.39 -37.48 -18.71
CA SER A 622 -6.97 -37.26 -18.41
C SER A 622 -6.74 -35.88 -17.82
N PHE A 623 -6.23 -35.80 -16.59
CA PHE A 623 -6.07 -34.54 -15.86
C PHE A 623 -4.62 -34.28 -15.48
N GLY A 624 -4.21 -33.02 -15.63
CA GLY A 624 -2.99 -32.51 -15.03
C GLY A 624 -3.26 -31.32 -14.12
N GLY A 625 -2.68 -31.29 -12.93
CA GLY A 625 -2.91 -30.19 -11.98
C GLY A 625 -2.62 -28.81 -12.58
N MET A 626 -1.59 -28.71 -13.45
CA MET A 626 -1.25 -27.50 -14.21
C MET A 626 -1.65 -27.59 -15.69
N ALA A 627 -1.23 -28.66 -16.38
CA ALA A 627 -1.50 -28.84 -17.81
C ALA A 627 -1.90 -30.27 -18.15
N GLN A 628 -2.87 -30.49 -19.05
CA GLN A 628 -3.12 -31.86 -19.54
C GLN A 628 -1.90 -32.37 -20.32
N SER A 629 -1.40 -31.60 -21.28
CA SER A 629 -0.22 -31.93 -22.08
C SER A 629 0.83 -30.82 -22.00
N ASN A 630 2.09 -31.20 -21.88
CA ASN A 630 3.23 -30.28 -21.91
C ASN A 630 4.24 -30.69 -22.97
N GLY A 631 4.30 -29.94 -24.08
CA GLY A 631 5.38 -29.98 -25.08
C GLY A 631 6.42 -28.85 -24.90
N GLY A 632 6.09 -27.82 -24.11
CA GLY A 632 6.92 -26.65 -23.84
C GLY A 632 7.69 -26.73 -22.50
N LEU A 633 7.77 -25.59 -21.81
CA LEU A 633 8.45 -25.46 -20.52
C LEU A 633 7.48 -25.11 -19.39
N ILE A 634 7.48 -25.92 -18.33
CA ILE A 634 6.91 -25.57 -17.03
C ILE A 634 8.05 -25.39 -16.05
N VAL A 635 8.22 -24.18 -15.50
CA VAL A 635 9.38 -23.84 -14.68
C VAL A 635 9.04 -23.04 -13.43
N GLN A 636 9.60 -23.42 -12.28
CA GLN A 636 9.34 -22.70 -11.02
C GLN A 636 7.85 -22.61 -10.70
N SER A 637 7.09 -23.67 -10.94
CA SER A 637 5.64 -23.67 -10.82
C SER A 637 5.16 -24.81 -9.94
N PHE A 638 3.96 -24.70 -9.37
CA PHE A 638 3.44 -25.76 -8.51
C PHE A 638 1.93 -25.98 -8.66
N ALA A 639 1.47 -27.17 -8.32
CA ALA A 639 0.05 -27.49 -8.22
C ALA A 639 -0.26 -28.11 -6.85
N ASP A 640 -1.21 -27.49 -6.16
CA ASP A 640 -1.84 -27.99 -4.94
C ASP A 640 -3.27 -28.39 -5.26
N SER A 641 -3.40 -29.39 -6.12
CA SER A 641 -4.65 -29.75 -6.76
C SER A 641 -5.09 -31.17 -6.43
N ASP A 642 -6.34 -31.30 -6.02
CA ASP A 642 -6.96 -32.60 -5.76
C ASP A 642 -7.55 -33.16 -7.05
N ILE A 643 -6.92 -34.22 -7.56
CA ILE A 643 -7.34 -34.93 -8.77
C ILE A 643 -8.04 -36.22 -8.37
N LEU A 644 -9.37 -36.20 -8.34
CA LEU A 644 -10.20 -37.33 -7.95
C LEU A 644 -11.02 -37.82 -9.14
N GLY A 645 -10.66 -38.97 -9.70
CA GLY A 645 -11.29 -39.51 -10.90
C GLY A 645 -11.99 -40.85 -10.68
N GLY A 646 -12.97 -41.13 -11.52
CA GLY A 646 -13.69 -42.40 -11.61
C GLY A 646 -12.89 -43.47 -12.36
N THR A 647 -13.56 -44.55 -12.78
CA THR A 647 -12.91 -45.78 -13.29
C THR A 647 -12.24 -45.67 -14.66
N HIS A 648 -12.26 -44.51 -15.31
CA HIS A 648 -11.56 -44.23 -16.59
C HIS A 648 -10.79 -42.90 -16.52
N SER A 649 -10.13 -42.66 -15.38
CA SER A 649 -9.40 -41.43 -15.12
C SER A 649 -7.88 -41.65 -15.11
N TYR A 650 -7.15 -40.70 -15.67
CA TYR A 650 -5.69 -40.69 -15.74
C TYR A 650 -5.20 -39.37 -15.16
N GLY A 651 -4.20 -39.38 -14.28
CA GLY A 651 -3.90 -38.22 -13.43
C GLY A 651 -2.42 -37.95 -13.26
N GLY A 652 -1.99 -36.73 -13.53
CA GLY A 652 -0.66 -36.25 -13.15
C GLY A 652 -0.73 -35.04 -12.24
N GLY A 653 0.00 -35.05 -11.13
CA GLY A 653 -0.06 -33.97 -10.14
C GLY A 653 0.30 -32.59 -10.71
N LEU A 654 1.22 -32.52 -11.68
CA LEU A 654 1.49 -31.31 -12.47
C LEU A 654 0.97 -31.42 -13.90
N VAL A 655 1.31 -32.50 -14.59
CA VAL A 655 0.98 -32.69 -16.00
C VAL A 655 0.47 -34.09 -16.27
N ASN A 656 -0.53 -34.31 -17.12
CA ASN A 656 -0.85 -35.70 -17.47
C ASN A 656 0.25 -36.27 -18.40
N SER A 657 0.44 -35.68 -19.57
CA SER A 657 1.45 -36.11 -20.55
C SER A 657 2.57 -35.08 -20.73
N ASN A 658 3.82 -35.48 -20.52
CA ASN A 658 5.00 -34.62 -20.67
C ASN A 658 5.90 -35.08 -21.81
N SER A 659 5.99 -34.30 -22.89
CA SER A 659 7.00 -34.41 -23.95
C SER A 659 8.03 -33.27 -23.93
N GLY A 660 7.73 -32.18 -23.22
CA GLY A 660 8.58 -31.02 -23.01
C GLY A 660 9.46 -31.11 -21.76
N THR A 661 9.65 -29.99 -21.08
CA THR A 661 10.45 -29.89 -19.85
C THR A 661 9.62 -29.42 -18.66
N VAL A 662 9.72 -30.16 -17.56
CA VAL A 662 9.30 -29.72 -16.22
C VAL A 662 10.55 -29.49 -15.38
N ARG A 663 10.78 -28.27 -14.93
CA ARG A 663 11.97 -27.89 -14.14
C ARG A 663 11.59 -27.13 -12.88
N GLN A 664 12.24 -27.44 -11.75
CA GLN A 664 12.07 -26.64 -10.53
C GLN A 664 10.61 -26.51 -10.10
N SER A 665 9.82 -27.58 -10.23
CA SER A 665 8.38 -27.54 -10.04
C SER A 665 7.93 -28.66 -9.11
N TYR A 666 6.76 -28.52 -8.48
CA TYR A 666 6.30 -29.54 -7.53
C TYR A 666 4.78 -29.70 -7.45
N ALA A 667 4.34 -30.83 -6.91
CA ALA A 667 2.94 -31.13 -6.66
C ALA A 667 2.70 -31.58 -5.20
N THR A 668 1.59 -31.11 -4.61
CA THR A 668 1.23 -31.37 -3.20
C THR A 668 -0.18 -31.91 -2.99
N GLY A 669 -1.11 -31.67 -3.93
CA GLY A 669 -2.51 -32.09 -3.80
C GLY A 669 -2.73 -33.58 -4.08
N LEU A 670 -3.86 -34.12 -3.61
CA LEU A 670 -4.16 -35.56 -3.66
C LEU A 670 -4.37 -36.06 -5.10
N ILE A 671 -3.82 -37.22 -5.45
CA ILE A 671 -4.00 -37.83 -6.78
C ILE A 671 -4.61 -39.23 -6.65
N GLY A 672 -5.91 -39.33 -6.91
CA GLY A 672 -6.70 -40.56 -6.84
C GLY A 672 -7.42 -40.87 -8.16
N THR A 673 -6.70 -41.44 -9.12
CA THR A 673 -7.20 -41.85 -10.44
C THR A 673 -6.86 -43.34 -10.71
N LEU A 674 -7.31 -43.88 -11.84
CA LEU A 674 -7.03 -45.28 -12.22
C LEU A 674 -5.54 -45.49 -12.53
N GLU A 675 -4.95 -44.57 -13.29
CA GLU A 675 -3.51 -44.45 -13.52
C GLU A 675 -3.06 -43.09 -13.01
N ASN A 676 -1.96 -43.05 -12.24
CA ASN A 676 -1.47 -41.82 -11.64
C ASN A 676 0.05 -41.73 -11.52
N GLY A 677 0.55 -40.52 -11.75
CA GLY A 677 1.92 -40.11 -11.44
C GLY A 677 1.94 -38.80 -10.65
N GLY A 678 2.86 -38.69 -9.68
CA GLY A 678 2.91 -37.50 -8.82
C GLY A 678 3.30 -36.20 -9.53
N ILE A 679 4.16 -36.26 -10.55
CA ILE A 679 4.45 -35.13 -11.46
C ILE A 679 3.71 -35.34 -12.78
N ALA A 680 3.98 -36.49 -13.42
CA ALA A 680 3.51 -36.81 -14.76
C ALA A 680 2.86 -38.18 -14.80
N ASP A 681 1.70 -38.35 -15.39
CA ASP A 681 1.19 -39.70 -15.66
C ASP A 681 2.11 -40.41 -16.66
N TYR A 682 2.34 -39.78 -17.82
CA TYR A 682 3.26 -40.25 -18.85
C TYR A 682 4.37 -39.24 -19.14
N ASN A 683 5.64 -39.66 -19.06
CA ASN A 683 6.80 -38.84 -19.38
C ASN A 683 7.60 -39.41 -20.57
N SER A 684 7.66 -38.67 -21.68
CA SER A 684 8.61 -38.86 -22.79
C SER A 684 9.61 -37.71 -22.91
N GLY A 685 9.40 -36.61 -22.19
CA GLY A 685 10.26 -35.43 -22.14
C GLY A 685 11.27 -35.47 -21.00
N ARG A 686 11.52 -34.30 -20.39
CA ARG A 686 12.49 -34.10 -19.31
C ARG A 686 11.82 -33.60 -18.03
N ILE A 687 12.17 -34.20 -16.90
CA ILE A 687 11.82 -33.72 -15.56
C ILE A 687 13.12 -33.50 -14.78
N GLU A 688 13.31 -32.29 -14.22
CA GLU A 688 14.52 -31.92 -13.46
C GLU A 688 14.25 -31.03 -12.24
N GLN A 689 15.07 -31.17 -11.19
CA GLN A 689 14.92 -30.44 -9.91
C GLN A 689 13.48 -30.31 -9.43
N SER A 690 12.70 -31.39 -9.48
CA SER A 690 11.27 -31.34 -9.20
C SER A 690 10.92 -32.34 -8.10
N PHE A 691 9.82 -32.12 -7.39
CA PHE A 691 9.44 -33.03 -6.32
C PHE A 691 7.93 -33.19 -6.11
N VAL A 692 7.56 -34.24 -5.39
CA VAL A 692 6.17 -34.52 -5.02
C VAL A 692 6.08 -34.81 -3.53
N THR A 693 5.09 -34.21 -2.87
CA THR A 693 4.65 -34.58 -1.51
C THR A 693 3.17 -34.97 -1.45
N ALA A 694 2.49 -34.99 -2.59
CA ALA A 694 1.12 -35.48 -2.74
C ALA A 694 0.96 -36.94 -2.32
N HIS A 695 -0.21 -37.29 -1.77
CA HIS A 695 -0.62 -38.68 -1.70
C HIS A 695 -0.98 -39.18 -3.11
N VAL A 696 -0.38 -40.30 -3.52
CA VAL A 696 -0.64 -40.92 -4.83
C VAL A 696 -1.37 -42.23 -4.55
N GLY A 697 -2.67 -42.26 -4.82
CA GLY A 697 -3.52 -43.42 -4.55
C GLY A 697 -3.03 -44.68 -5.26
N PRO A 698 -3.41 -45.89 -4.78
CA PRO A 698 -2.82 -47.15 -5.23
C PRO A 698 -3.01 -47.47 -6.73
N GLY A 699 -3.96 -46.81 -7.42
CA GLY A 699 -4.25 -47.04 -8.84
C GLY A 699 -4.81 -48.45 -9.14
N GLY A 700 -5.30 -48.65 -10.36
CA GLY A 700 -5.66 -49.98 -10.91
C GLY A 700 -4.56 -50.59 -11.79
N TYR A 701 -3.49 -49.84 -12.07
CA TYR A 701 -2.39 -50.15 -12.99
C TYR A 701 -1.05 -49.61 -12.43
N PRO A 702 0.12 -49.82 -13.06
CA PRO A 702 1.42 -49.38 -12.51
C PRO A 702 1.44 -47.88 -12.23
N SER A 703 1.52 -47.52 -10.95
CA SER A 703 1.60 -46.16 -10.44
C SER A 703 3.03 -45.86 -9.96
N GLY A 704 3.40 -44.59 -9.94
CA GLY A 704 4.72 -44.17 -9.46
C GLY A 704 4.68 -42.79 -8.80
N ALA A 705 5.54 -42.59 -7.80
CA ALA A 705 5.55 -41.35 -7.02
C ALA A 705 5.87 -40.10 -7.84
N ILE A 706 6.62 -40.24 -8.94
CA ILE A 706 6.93 -39.18 -9.91
C ILE A 706 6.17 -39.41 -11.20
N ALA A 707 6.23 -40.63 -11.76
CA ALA A 707 5.50 -40.96 -12.98
C ALA A 707 4.95 -42.38 -13.05
N ALA A 708 3.77 -42.55 -13.66
CA ALA A 708 3.23 -43.88 -13.94
C ALA A 708 4.05 -44.58 -15.04
N GLY A 709 4.37 -43.85 -16.12
CA GLY A 709 5.24 -44.31 -17.20
C GLY A 709 6.35 -43.32 -17.53
N ASN A 710 7.60 -43.80 -17.62
CA ASN A 710 8.75 -42.98 -17.99
C ASN A 710 9.54 -43.59 -19.17
N TYR A 711 9.48 -42.91 -20.31
CA TYR A 711 10.24 -43.21 -21.52
C TYR A 711 11.16 -42.05 -21.94
N GLY A 712 11.17 -40.98 -21.16
CA GLY A 712 12.04 -39.82 -21.31
C GLY A 712 13.18 -39.80 -20.29
N THR A 713 13.60 -38.59 -19.92
CA THR A 713 14.66 -38.34 -18.93
C THR A 713 14.07 -37.80 -17.63
N ILE A 714 14.37 -38.46 -16.52
CA ILE A 714 14.20 -37.90 -15.18
C ILE A 714 15.59 -37.78 -14.57
N THR A 715 16.00 -36.57 -14.18
CA THR A 715 17.35 -36.34 -13.65
C THR A 715 17.49 -36.84 -12.21
N ALA A 716 18.73 -37.02 -11.77
CA ALA A 716 19.07 -37.54 -10.44
C ALA A 716 18.66 -36.61 -9.28
N ASP A 717 18.29 -35.36 -9.57
CA ASP A 717 17.87 -34.36 -8.58
C ASP A 717 16.36 -34.14 -8.53
N VAL A 718 15.59 -35.15 -8.98
CA VAL A 718 14.13 -35.25 -8.80
C VAL A 718 13.85 -36.18 -7.61
N PHE A 719 13.00 -35.74 -6.68
CA PHE A 719 12.77 -36.42 -5.40
C PHE A 719 11.28 -36.61 -5.12
N TRP A 720 10.90 -37.59 -4.30
CA TRP A 720 9.54 -37.71 -3.78
C TRP A 720 9.53 -38.02 -2.30
N ASP A 721 8.46 -37.62 -1.61
CA ASP A 721 8.21 -38.07 -0.24
C ASP A 721 7.57 -39.46 -0.27
N ARG A 722 8.36 -40.52 -0.03
CA ARG A 722 7.86 -41.90 -0.01
C ARG A 722 6.85 -42.16 1.10
N THR A 723 6.89 -41.40 2.19
CA THR A 723 5.96 -41.53 3.31
C THR A 723 4.61 -40.88 2.99
N ALA A 724 4.63 -39.68 2.39
CA ALA A 724 3.39 -38.99 2.01
C ALA A 724 2.74 -39.62 0.77
N THR A 725 3.54 -39.95 -0.25
CA THR A 725 3.04 -40.56 -1.49
C THR A 725 2.50 -41.97 -1.27
N GLY A 726 3.09 -42.74 -0.34
CA GLY A 726 2.78 -44.16 -0.16
C GLY A 726 3.48 -45.08 -1.16
N HIS A 727 4.49 -44.57 -1.89
CA HIS A 727 5.19 -45.28 -2.95
C HIS A 727 6.70 -45.40 -2.67
N ASP A 728 7.20 -46.63 -2.71
CA ASP A 728 8.64 -46.91 -2.61
C ASP A 728 9.39 -46.71 -3.93
N ASN A 729 8.67 -46.66 -5.06
CA ASN A 729 9.22 -46.48 -6.40
C ASN A 729 8.79 -45.12 -6.99
N GLY A 730 9.74 -44.41 -7.59
CA GLY A 730 9.46 -43.15 -8.29
C GLY A 730 8.74 -43.33 -9.63
N VAL A 731 8.92 -44.47 -10.30
CA VAL A 731 8.39 -44.76 -11.64
C VAL A 731 7.68 -46.11 -11.63
N GLY A 732 6.45 -46.17 -12.16
CA GLY A 732 5.67 -47.40 -12.26
C GLY A 732 6.11 -48.33 -13.41
N SER A 733 6.39 -47.76 -14.59
CA SER A 733 6.82 -48.48 -15.79
C SER A 733 7.84 -47.70 -16.63
N GLY A 734 8.70 -48.42 -17.36
CA GLY A 734 9.76 -47.81 -18.18
C GLY A 734 11.09 -47.64 -17.43
N THR A 735 11.79 -46.53 -17.68
CA THR A 735 13.11 -46.26 -17.08
C THR A 735 12.96 -45.89 -15.60
N LEU A 736 13.42 -46.78 -14.72
CA LEU A 736 13.34 -46.61 -13.27
C LEU A 736 14.29 -45.54 -12.72
N MET A 737 13.89 -44.94 -11.61
CA MET A 737 14.72 -44.03 -10.81
C MET A 737 15.42 -44.76 -9.66
N PRO A 738 16.56 -44.28 -9.15
CA PRO A 738 17.17 -44.82 -7.95
C PRO A 738 16.27 -44.68 -6.72
N ALA A 739 16.17 -45.72 -5.89
CA ALA A 739 15.40 -45.68 -4.64
C ALA A 739 15.88 -44.60 -3.65
N ALA A 740 17.14 -44.15 -3.76
CA ALA A 740 17.70 -43.08 -2.94
C ALA A 740 17.03 -41.71 -3.17
N ASN A 741 16.31 -41.54 -4.28
CA ASN A 741 15.55 -40.33 -4.59
C ASN A 741 14.21 -40.27 -3.82
N GLY A 742 13.79 -41.38 -3.20
CA GLY A 742 12.64 -41.44 -2.29
C GLY A 742 13.03 -40.99 -0.88
N LEU A 743 12.74 -39.74 -0.56
CA LEU A 743 13.00 -39.15 0.75
C LEU A 743 11.83 -39.44 1.70
N THR A 744 12.11 -39.57 2.99
CA THR A 744 11.06 -39.56 4.03
C THR A 744 10.55 -38.14 4.26
N SER A 745 9.36 -37.99 4.86
CA SER A 745 8.84 -36.67 5.25
C SER A 745 9.75 -35.88 6.20
N ALA A 746 10.66 -36.54 6.92
CA ALA A 746 11.66 -35.86 7.74
C ALA A 746 12.82 -35.33 6.88
N GLN A 747 13.24 -36.07 5.87
CA GLN A 747 14.28 -35.66 4.92
C GLN A 747 13.79 -34.54 3.99
N MET A 748 12.51 -34.55 3.59
CA MET A 748 11.92 -33.45 2.81
C MET A 748 12.00 -32.09 3.51
N ARG A 749 12.02 -32.07 4.85
CA ARG A 749 12.16 -30.85 5.67
C ARG A 749 13.61 -30.38 5.82
N ASN A 750 14.57 -31.14 5.29
CA ASN A 750 15.98 -30.88 5.46
C ASN A 750 16.63 -30.51 4.11
N PRO A 751 17.04 -29.23 3.90
CA PRO A 751 17.70 -28.79 2.68
C PRO A 751 18.91 -29.65 2.27
N ALA A 752 19.65 -30.20 3.24
CA ALA A 752 20.81 -31.06 2.97
C ALA A 752 20.46 -32.38 2.25
N SER A 753 19.18 -32.78 2.23
CA SER A 753 18.74 -34.02 1.58
C SER A 753 18.57 -33.92 0.06
N PHE A 754 18.52 -32.71 -0.51
CA PHE A 754 18.25 -32.49 -1.95
C PHE A 754 19.52 -32.43 -2.83
N GLY A 755 20.70 -32.55 -2.23
CA GLY A 755 21.96 -32.51 -2.95
C GLY A 755 22.36 -31.10 -3.43
N PRO A 756 23.52 -30.97 -4.10
CA PRO A 756 24.15 -29.67 -4.36
C PRO A 756 23.53 -28.86 -5.50
N THR A 757 22.69 -29.46 -6.35
CA THR A 757 22.02 -28.72 -7.44
C THR A 757 20.90 -27.83 -6.90
N TRP A 758 20.35 -28.14 -5.72
CA TRP A 758 19.30 -27.38 -5.06
C TRP A 758 19.88 -26.20 -4.28
N ASP A 759 19.78 -25.02 -4.88
CA ASP A 759 20.24 -23.78 -4.27
C ASP A 759 19.18 -23.17 -3.33
N PHE A 760 19.44 -23.26 -2.02
CA PHE A 760 18.68 -22.63 -0.94
C PHE A 760 19.29 -21.30 -0.47
N GLY A 761 20.31 -20.79 -1.16
CA GLY A 761 20.98 -19.55 -0.84
C GLY A 761 20.10 -18.30 -1.05
N SER A 762 20.65 -17.12 -0.71
CA SER A 762 19.92 -15.84 -0.82
C SER A 762 19.44 -15.53 -2.25
N ASN A 763 20.13 -16.03 -3.27
CA ASN A 763 19.77 -15.86 -4.68
C ASN A 763 19.26 -17.16 -5.33
N GLY A 764 19.08 -18.22 -4.54
CA GLY A 764 18.63 -19.52 -4.99
C GLY A 764 17.15 -19.56 -5.36
N VAL A 765 16.75 -20.66 -5.98
CA VAL A 765 15.36 -20.91 -6.43
C VAL A 765 14.48 -21.37 -5.28
N TRP A 766 15.07 -22.07 -4.31
CA TRP A 766 14.36 -22.72 -3.23
C TRP A 766 14.54 -21.97 -1.91
N ALA A 767 13.55 -22.11 -1.04
CA ALA A 767 13.61 -21.69 0.33
C ALA A 767 13.05 -22.79 1.24
N MET A 768 13.47 -22.78 2.51
CA MET A 768 12.93 -23.64 3.56
C MET A 768 12.57 -22.78 4.77
N PRO A 769 11.37 -22.16 4.79
CA PRO A 769 10.89 -21.40 5.93
C PRO A 769 10.85 -22.24 7.21
N ALA A 770 10.95 -21.58 8.37
CA ALA A 770 10.83 -22.26 9.65
C ALA A 770 9.46 -22.96 9.76
N GLY A 771 9.47 -24.27 10.05
CA GLY A 771 8.26 -25.09 10.15
C GLY A 771 7.73 -25.66 8.83
N ALA A 772 8.36 -25.36 7.69
CA ALA A 772 7.96 -25.91 6.40
C ALA A 772 8.09 -27.45 6.38
N THR A 773 7.17 -28.11 5.69
CA THR A 773 7.13 -29.58 5.53
C THR A 773 7.94 -30.06 4.31
N HIS A 774 8.26 -29.15 3.39
CA HIS A 774 9.02 -29.37 2.16
C HIS A 774 9.62 -28.04 1.65
N PRO A 775 10.54 -28.06 0.66
CA PRO A 775 11.02 -26.84 0.02
C PRO A 775 9.86 -26.05 -0.61
N VAL A 776 9.95 -24.73 -0.61
CA VAL A 776 9.03 -23.85 -1.36
C VAL A 776 9.82 -23.03 -2.36
N LEU A 777 9.14 -22.58 -3.43
CA LEU A 777 9.78 -21.70 -4.39
C LEU A 777 9.96 -20.33 -3.77
N LYS A 778 11.14 -19.76 -3.91
CA LYS A 778 11.48 -18.51 -3.21
C LYS A 778 10.59 -17.34 -3.60
N TRP A 779 10.12 -17.31 -4.85
CA TRP A 779 9.20 -16.26 -5.31
C TRP A 779 7.86 -16.29 -4.57
N GLN A 780 7.43 -17.42 -3.99
CA GLN A 780 6.19 -17.53 -3.21
C GLN A 780 6.25 -16.73 -1.91
N LEU A 781 7.46 -16.52 -1.37
CA LEU A 781 7.67 -15.75 -0.14
C LEU A 781 7.68 -14.23 -0.39
N ALA A 782 7.70 -13.82 -1.65
CA ALA A 782 7.74 -12.43 -2.07
C ALA A 782 6.38 -11.92 -2.58
N GLN A 783 5.35 -12.77 -2.56
CA GLN A 783 3.98 -12.43 -2.95
C GLN A 783 3.19 -11.85 -1.79
#